data_AF-A0A7X9IV07-F1
#
_entry.id   AF-A0A7X9IV07-F1
#
_cell.length_a   1.000
_cell.length_b   1.000
_cell.length_c   1.000
_cell.angle_alpha   90.00
_cell.angle_beta   90.00
_cell.angle_gamma   90.00
#
_symmetry.space_group_name_H-M   'P 1'
#
loop_
_entity.id
_entity.type
_entity.pdbx_description
1 polymer ?
#
loop_
_entity_poly.entity_id
_entity_poly.type
_entity_poly.pdbx_seq_one_letter_code
_entity_poly.pdbx_strand_id
1 'polypeptide(L)'
;MNGKHKLLVVLWAGIVLAGAGCSLSLFRESPADGSTGDDAGEAGDVPAETPAETTTDAEDGGGGADGDGEADGDGDVPEDAGPICGNGVVDPSEECDDGAENSDTRPDACRTNCLRAHCGDGVVDSAEGCDDGDDTDPLDGCHECVPASCGNGVVDPSEECDDGNDDDTDACLHTCRQATCGDGFIRAGVEECDTPESRSCTTPCGSTGSQACVSCQWAACAAPAEACNGADDDCDTTTDEGYTCIRGVDVSCTTECSTSGIGRCTDSCTLPDGAACIPPDETCNGRDDDCDGDTDEVFDCRQGATVPCTTTCDSAGTGICTVTCEIPPATSCTPPAETCNGADDDCDGPIDEDFPCVRGATVSCTTSCDSTGTGTCTDACQIPLPADCTPPGEACGNGRDDDCDGSTDEGSLCAPGSTVSCRTVCDSAGTGTCTDTCQIPLPADCTPPTETCNGVDDDCVSGCDNGWPCCSGTTVPCPTTCGSVGTGTCTTSCAVPTGSACTPPPETCNGRDDDCDGGCDNGFACCQSSTGTCTSSCGTVGSRTCSSSCTWGACTPPAETCNGHDDDCDTSCDEGWACCAGDVRYCSHSCGSTPTAGTQTCRGDCAVWLTCTGECCNGVDDDSDTLVDEGVWCPINPAPPVSVTFNDVFAVRDTNVWVVGSGGTVLQWSGSGWTNRSDAGFTGTLRGVWSLSSPTTVVVVGDRGALRTWNGSTWTTPTVTPALDTNETLYDVQGWASNSIAAIGGRASYPFHATVVGFDGTTWRSATFGSVRLRGLWGYRNNDLWGVGLGGQIWHWDGTRWVESDSGTTYDLYAVHGTGSSAVRAVGAGGRETTYSGFRWTASSVGVTTSALYGYYARSATEAWAVGASGTIVRRDGSVWKLYAPSPTSYDLYSVHSAGNVIFAVGAGGTVLTYRVP
;
A
#
# COMPACT_ATOMS: atom_id res chain seq x y z
N MET A 1 -49.23 42.25 -30.76
CA MET A 1 -48.47 42.45 -29.51
C MET A 1 -48.51 41.14 -28.75
N ASN A 2 -47.32 40.58 -28.47
CA ASN A 2 -46.88 39.47 -27.60
C ASN A 2 -47.94 38.49 -27.04
N GLY A 3 -47.77 37.15 -27.03
CA GLY A 3 -46.63 36.26 -27.26
C GLY A 3 -47.08 34.79 -27.44
N LYS A 4 -46.18 33.91 -27.90
CA LYS A 4 -46.36 32.51 -28.35
C LYS A 4 -46.04 31.52 -27.20
N HIS A 5 -46.93 30.56 -26.84
CA HIS A 5 -47.02 29.11 -27.23
C HIS A 5 -45.88 28.21 -26.67
N LYS A 6 -46.01 26.95 -26.23
CA LYS A 6 -47.00 25.82 -26.27
C LYS A 6 -46.47 24.72 -25.29
N LEU A 7 -47.25 23.96 -24.51
CA LEU A 7 -48.15 22.80 -24.78
C LEU A 7 -47.48 21.40 -24.75
N LEU A 8 -47.72 20.68 -23.63
CA LEU A 8 -48.19 19.28 -23.42
C LEU A 8 -47.85 18.16 -24.44
N VAL A 9 -47.37 16.98 -23.96
CA VAL A 9 -47.91 15.61 -24.20
C VAL A 9 -47.38 14.62 -23.12
N VAL A 10 -48.27 13.76 -22.62
CA VAL A 10 -48.10 12.55 -21.77
C VAL A 10 -48.38 11.31 -22.64
N LEU A 11 -47.70 10.15 -22.45
CA LEU A 11 -48.29 8.78 -22.51
C LEU A 11 -47.26 7.61 -22.39
N TRP A 12 -47.47 6.74 -21.36
CA TRP A 12 -47.47 5.24 -21.32
C TRP A 12 -46.24 4.41 -21.80
N ALA A 13 -45.96 3.15 -21.41
CA ALA A 13 -46.30 2.16 -20.36
C ALA A 13 -45.45 0.89 -20.70
N GLY A 14 -44.80 0.20 -19.75
CA GLY A 14 -45.18 -1.13 -19.23
C GLY A 14 -44.93 -2.36 -20.14
N ILE A 15 -44.21 -3.39 -19.66
CA ILE A 15 -44.27 -4.84 -20.04
C ILE A 15 -43.37 -5.63 -19.04
N VAL A 16 -43.93 -6.40 -18.08
CA VAL A 16 -44.29 -7.86 -18.08
C VAL A 16 -43.05 -8.77 -17.90
N LEU A 17 -42.78 -9.33 -16.70
CA LEU A 17 -43.27 -10.60 -16.13
C LEU A 17 -42.90 -11.87 -16.93
N ALA A 18 -41.98 -12.69 -16.39
CA ALA A 18 -41.89 -14.16 -16.41
C ALA A 18 -40.43 -14.57 -16.11
N GLY A 19 -40.09 -15.57 -15.33
CA GLY A 19 -40.86 -16.67 -14.75
C GLY A 19 -39.95 -17.90 -14.67
N ALA A 20 -40.06 -18.63 -13.56
CA ALA A 20 -39.58 -20.01 -13.37
C ALA A 20 -38.05 -20.22 -13.42
N GLY A 21 -37.45 -21.08 -12.62
CA GLY A 21 -37.98 -22.07 -11.70
C GLY A 21 -36.95 -23.17 -11.52
N CYS A 22 -36.91 -23.71 -10.30
CA CYS A 22 -36.40 -25.02 -9.90
C CYS A 22 -34.97 -25.42 -10.33
N SER A 23 -34.04 -25.46 -9.37
CA SER A 23 -33.82 -26.61 -8.46
C SER A 23 -33.36 -27.87 -9.21
N LEU A 24 -32.14 -28.35 -8.97
CA LEU A 24 -31.81 -29.23 -7.84
C LEU A 24 -30.50 -29.99 -8.11
N SER A 25 -29.69 -30.11 -7.05
CA SER A 25 -28.79 -31.23 -6.72
C SER A 25 -27.54 -31.48 -7.58
N LEU A 26 -26.34 -31.19 -7.05
CA LEU A 26 -25.54 -32.03 -6.13
C LEU A 26 -24.86 -33.21 -6.81
N PHE A 27 -23.52 -33.18 -6.88
CA PHE A 27 -22.53 -34.23 -6.55
C PHE A 27 -21.15 -33.67 -6.96
N ARG A 28 -20.38 -33.04 -6.07
CA ARG A 28 -19.42 -33.58 -5.08
C ARG A 28 -18.19 -34.29 -5.69
N GLU A 29 -17.12 -33.49 -5.76
CA GLU A 29 -15.71 -33.72 -5.35
C GLU A 29 -14.98 -35.05 -5.63
N SER A 30 -13.92 -34.93 -6.45
CA SER A 30 -12.48 -35.16 -6.15
C SER A 30 -11.98 -36.58 -5.74
N PRO A 31 -10.66 -36.86 -5.67
CA PRO A 31 -9.46 -36.08 -6.07
C PRO A 31 -8.39 -36.86 -6.88
N ALA A 32 -7.39 -36.08 -7.37
CA ALA A 32 -5.94 -36.31 -7.51
C ALA A 32 -5.33 -37.72 -7.72
N ASP A 33 -4.37 -37.83 -8.65
CA ASP A 33 -2.91 -37.95 -8.39
C ASP A 33 -2.16 -38.30 -9.71
N GLY A 34 -0.87 -37.94 -9.82
CA GLY A 34 0.07 -38.63 -10.73
C GLY A 34 0.94 -37.78 -11.65
N SER A 35 2.16 -37.50 -11.18
CA SER A 35 3.34 -36.96 -11.88
C SER A 35 3.93 -37.84 -12.99
N THR A 36 4.67 -37.24 -13.94
CA THR A 36 6.08 -37.52 -14.39
C THR A 36 6.33 -36.78 -15.72
N GLY A 37 7.33 -35.87 -15.84
CA GLY A 37 8.71 -36.13 -16.33
C GLY A 37 8.74 -36.21 -17.88
N ASP A 38 9.58 -35.56 -18.68
CA ASP A 38 10.87 -34.86 -18.51
C ASP A 38 11.10 -33.91 -19.72
N ASP A 39 12.04 -32.99 -19.54
CA ASP A 39 12.47 -31.89 -20.41
C ASP A 39 13.35 -32.26 -21.62
N ALA A 40 13.21 -31.42 -22.66
CA ALA A 40 14.21 -30.77 -23.53
C ALA A 40 15.30 -31.54 -24.32
N GLY A 41 15.47 -31.10 -25.58
CA GLY A 41 16.67 -31.34 -26.40
C GLY A 41 16.66 -30.55 -27.71
N GLU A 42 17.18 -29.31 -27.67
CA GLU A 42 17.46 -28.42 -28.81
C GLU A 42 18.81 -28.78 -29.50
N ALA A 43 18.96 -28.34 -30.75
CA ALA A 43 20.05 -28.58 -31.70
C ALA A 43 21.39 -27.87 -31.42
N GLY A 44 22.45 -28.28 -32.14
CA GLY A 44 23.71 -27.53 -32.28
C GLY A 44 24.83 -28.24 -33.07
N ASP A 45 25.35 -27.55 -34.09
CA ASP A 45 26.34 -27.94 -35.11
C ASP A 45 27.84 -27.96 -34.70
N VAL A 46 28.64 -28.70 -35.50
CA VAL A 46 30.12 -28.84 -35.80
C VAL A 46 31.16 -27.79 -35.32
N PRO A 47 32.53 -27.99 -35.34
CA PRO A 47 33.39 -28.85 -36.22
C PRO A 47 34.71 -29.50 -35.66
N ALA A 48 35.33 -30.35 -36.51
CA ALA A 48 36.76 -30.68 -36.81
C ALA A 48 37.88 -30.86 -35.74
N GLU A 49 38.72 -31.90 -35.94
CA GLU A 49 40.22 -31.90 -36.05
C GLU A 49 40.79 -33.36 -35.94
N THR A 50 41.95 -33.62 -36.58
CA THR A 50 42.75 -34.89 -36.58
C THR A 50 43.86 -34.82 -35.48
N PRO A 51 44.87 -35.72 -35.28
CA PRO A 51 45.32 -36.93 -36.00
C PRO A 51 45.89 -38.14 -35.18
N ALA A 52 46.23 -39.23 -35.90
CA ALA A 52 47.44 -40.08 -35.82
C ALA A 52 47.68 -41.20 -34.75
N GLU A 53 48.21 -42.33 -35.29
CA GLU A 53 49.14 -43.37 -34.72
C GLU A 53 48.56 -44.44 -33.77
N THR A 54 48.97 -45.73 -33.67
CA THR A 54 49.68 -46.82 -34.40
C THR A 54 49.75 -48.01 -33.39
N THR A 55 49.87 -49.27 -33.87
CA THR A 55 50.67 -50.44 -33.34
C THR A 55 50.03 -51.80 -33.73
N THR A 56 50.63 -52.58 -34.66
CA THR A 56 51.53 -53.79 -34.55
C THR A 56 50.83 -55.10 -34.12
N ASP A 57 51.01 -56.27 -34.75
CA ASP A 57 52.20 -57.14 -34.95
C ASP A 57 52.03 -58.00 -36.24
N ALA A 58 52.98 -58.31 -37.15
CA ALA A 58 54.34 -58.90 -37.13
C ALA A 58 54.40 -60.46 -37.20
N GLU A 59 54.98 -60.98 -38.30
CA GLU A 59 55.90 -62.15 -38.49
C GLU A 59 55.77 -62.69 -39.95
N ASP A 60 56.72 -62.43 -40.87
CA ASP A 60 57.99 -63.14 -41.18
C ASP A 60 57.77 -64.52 -41.86
N GLY A 61 58.31 -64.91 -43.01
CA GLY A 61 59.28 -64.30 -43.94
C GLY A 61 59.62 -65.25 -45.12
N GLY A 62 60.32 -64.70 -46.13
CA GLY A 62 61.26 -65.33 -47.09
C GLY A 62 60.80 -66.44 -48.05
N GLY A 63 61.23 -66.52 -49.32
CA GLY A 63 62.19 -65.75 -50.10
C GLY A 63 62.79 -66.61 -51.24
N GLY A 64 63.15 -65.96 -52.36
CA GLY A 64 64.13 -66.34 -53.40
C GLY A 64 63.82 -67.55 -54.32
N ALA A 65 63.94 -67.56 -55.65
CA ALA A 65 64.73 -66.89 -56.69
C ALA A 65 65.58 -67.94 -57.47
N ASP A 66 65.67 -67.70 -58.79
CA ASP A 66 66.69 -68.14 -59.75
C ASP A 66 66.54 -69.47 -60.52
N GLY A 67 66.65 -69.38 -61.86
CA GLY A 67 67.57 -70.23 -62.63
C GLY A 67 67.02 -71.24 -63.66
N ASP A 68 66.96 -70.81 -64.91
CA ASP A 68 67.48 -71.41 -66.17
C ASP A 68 67.70 -72.94 -66.29
N GLY A 69 67.34 -73.54 -67.44
CA GLY A 69 67.96 -74.79 -67.93
C GLY A 69 67.18 -75.60 -68.98
N GLU A 70 67.72 -75.69 -70.19
CA GLU A 70 67.25 -76.53 -71.31
C GLU A 70 67.55 -78.04 -71.16
N ALA A 71 66.77 -78.86 -71.90
CA ALA A 71 67.20 -79.90 -72.86
C ALA A 71 66.66 -81.36 -72.71
N ASP A 72 66.25 -81.90 -73.88
CA ASP A 72 66.32 -83.28 -74.40
C ASP A 72 65.18 -84.33 -74.23
N GLY A 73 64.63 -84.78 -75.38
CA GLY A 73 64.47 -86.22 -75.71
C GLY A 73 63.15 -86.73 -76.34
N ASP A 74 63.17 -87.05 -77.66
CA ASP A 74 62.67 -88.31 -78.33
C ASP A 74 61.20 -88.78 -78.08
N GLY A 75 60.30 -89.10 -79.02
CA GLY A 75 60.30 -89.45 -80.45
C GLY A 75 59.07 -90.34 -80.78
N ASP A 76 58.74 -90.46 -82.08
CA ASP A 76 57.79 -91.38 -82.77
C ASP A 76 56.27 -91.02 -82.95
N VAL A 77 55.97 -90.65 -84.20
CA VAL A 77 54.74 -90.48 -85.05
C VAL A 77 53.81 -91.74 -85.07
N PRO A 78 52.52 -91.77 -85.57
CA PRO A 78 51.85 -90.82 -86.49
C PRO A 78 50.28 -90.66 -86.44
N GLU A 79 49.78 -89.82 -87.38
CA GLU A 79 48.50 -89.88 -88.15
C GLU A 79 47.23 -89.10 -87.70
N ASP A 80 46.97 -88.03 -88.45
CA ASP A 80 45.70 -87.52 -89.02
C ASP A 80 44.46 -87.34 -88.11
N ALA A 81 44.20 -86.09 -87.71
CA ALA A 81 42.90 -85.60 -87.27
C ALA A 81 42.63 -84.25 -87.95
N GLY A 82 41.43 -84.06 -88.50
CA GLY A 82 40.98 -82.77 -89.04
C GLY A 82 40.89 -81.70 -87.95
N PRO A 83 40.47 -80.47 -88.29
CA PRO A 83 40.31 -79.41 -87.30
C PRO A 83 39.26 -79.84 -86.27
N ILE A 84 39.67 -79.95 -85.00
CA ILE A 84 38.86 -80.40 -83.88
C ILE A 84 39.04 -79.39 -82.78
N CYS A 85 37.95 -78.70 -82.47
CA CYS A 85 37.87 -77.80 -81.34
C CYS A 85 38.18 -78.51 -80.02
N GLY A 86 39.06 -77.92 -79.22
CA GLY A 86 39.50 -78.44 -77.92
C GLY A 86 40.81 -79.21 -77.99
N ASN A 87 41.60 -79.03 -79.05
CA ASN A 87 42.93 -79.66 -79.20
C ASN A 87 44.08 -78.75 -78.72
N GLY A 88 43.78 -77.52 -78.31
CA GLY A 88 44.75 -76.53 -77.80
C GLY A 88 45.48 -75.77 -78.91
N VAL A 89 45.01 -75.86 -80.16
CA VAL A 89 45.56 -75.18 -81.33
C VAL A 89 44.43 -74.52 -82.10
N VAL A 90 44.44 -73.19 -82.16
CA VAL A 90 43.45 -72.42 -82.93
C VAL A 90 43.60 -72.72 -84.42
N ASP A 91 42.72 -73.55 -84.96
CA ASP A 91 42.64 -73.88 -86.37
C ASP A 91 42.00 -72.73 -87.19
N PRO A 92 42.15 -72.69 -88.53
CA PRO A 92 41.65 -71.59 -89.36
C PRO A 92 40.13 -71.33 -89.30
N SER A 93 39.35 -72.22 -88.70
CA SER A 93 37.89 -72.09 -88.49
C SER A 93 37.51 -71.76 -87.04
N GLU A 94 38.48 -71.53 -86.16
CA GLU A 94 38.30 -71.31 -84.72
C GLU A 94 38.72 -69.90 -84.33
N GLU A 95 38.03 -69.29 -83.35
CA GLU A 95 38.36 -67.96 -82.82
C GLU A 95 39.25 -68.04 -81.56
N CYS A 96 39.17 -69.17 -80.88
CA CYS A 96 39.99 -69.61 -79.74
C CYS A 96 39.99 -71.15 -79.66
N ASP A 97 40.95 -71.72 -78.93
CA ASP A 97 40.99 -73.14 -78.57
C ASP A 97 41.93 -73.27 -77.36
N ASP A 98 41.35 -73.28 -76.16
CA ASP A 98 42.06 -73.46 -74.89
C ASP A 98 42.26 -74.96 -74.56
N GLY A 99 42.01 -75.85 -75.52
CA GLY A 99 42.17 -77.28 -75.39
C GLY A 99 41.12 -77.89 -74.46
N ALA A 100 41.58 -78.68 -73.50
CA ALA A 100 40.73 -79.26 -72.47
C ALA A 100 40.09 -78.22 -71.53
N GLU A 101 40.53 -76.97 -71.59
CA GLU A 101 39.98 -75.87 -70.79
C GLU A 101 38.80 -75.15 -71.46
N ASN A 102 38.41 -75.53 -72.69
CA ASN A 102 37.18 -75.03 -73.30
C ASN A 102 35.96 -75.36 -72.43
N SER A 103 35.05 -74.41 -72.25
CA SER A 103 33.90 -74.57 -71.35
C SER A 103 32.71 -73.69 -71.73
N ASP A 104 31.52 -74.31 -71.76
CA ASP A 104 30.22 -73.61 -71.92
C ASP A 104 29.59 -73.26 -70.56
N THR A 105 30.39 -73.19 -69.49
CA THR A 105 29.89 -72.87 -68.14
C THR A 105 30.87 -72.06 -67.30
N ARG A 106 32.13 -71.94 -67.74
CA ARG A 106 33.18 -71.19 -67.05
C ARG A 106 33.32 -69.82 -67.70
N PRO A 107 33.26 -68.73 -66.92
CA PRO A 107 33.48 -67.38 -67.43
C PRO A 107 34.85 -67.24 -68.12
N ASP A 108 34.87 -66.46 -69.20
CA ASP A 108 36.00 -66.11 -70.07
C ASP A 108 36.71 -67.29 -70.75
N ALA A 109 36.15 -68.50 -70.67
CA ALA A 109 36.69 -69.66 -71.34
C ALA A 109 36.25 -69.67 -72.81
N CYS A 110 37.12 -70.17 -73.69
CA CYS A 110 36.69 -70.52 -75.04
C CYS A 110 35.53 -71.53 -74.99
N ARG A 111 34.44 -71.29 -75.75
CA ARG A 111 33.30 -72.19 -75.78
C ARG A 111 33.66 -73.51 -76.46
N THR A 112 32.92 -74.58 -76.19
CA THR A 112 33.23 -75.92 -76.76
C THR A 112 33.01 -76.01 -78.27
N ASN A 113 32.49 -74.94 -78.88
CA ASN A 113 32.39 -74.73 -80.32
C ASN A 113 33.53 -73.85 -80.89
N CYS A 114 34.53 -73.49 -80.07
CA CYS A 114 35.71 -72.68 -80.42
C CYS A 114 35.41 -71.25 -80.86
N LEU A 115 34.29 -70.72 -80.37
CA LEU A 115 34.01 -69.28 -80.34
C LEU A 115 34.50 -68.71 -79.01
N ARG A 116 34.96 -67.46 -79.03
CA ARG A 116 35.25 -66.76 -77.78
C ARG A 116 33.96 -66.57 -76.99
N ALA A 117 34.11 -66.51 -75.67
CA ALA A 117 33.20 -65.83 -74.76
C ALA A 117 32.56 -64.60 -75.45
N HIS A 118 31.23 -64.62 -75.62
CA HIS A 118 30.47 -63.55 -76.26
C HIS A 118 29.04 -63.48 -75.74
N CYS A 119 28.49 -62.28 -75.80
CA CYS A 119 27.13 -62.02 -75.37
C CYS A 119 26.10 -62.90 -76.09
N GLY A 120 25.24 -63.55 -75.30
CA GLY A 120 24.18 -64.43 -75.78
C GLY A 120 24.59 -65.89 -75.89
N ASP A 121 25.70 -66.29 -75.24
CA ASP A 121 26.17 -67.69 -75.21
C ASP A 121 25.74 -68.46 -73.96
N GLY A 122 25.01 -67.80 -73.06
CA GLY A 122 24.37 -68.36 -71.87
C GLY A 122 25.28 -68.40 -70.64
N VAL A 123 26.43 -67.74 -70.67
CA VAL A 123 27.39 -67.70 -69.55
C VAL A 123 27.91 -66.28 -69.35
N VAL A 124 27.59 -65.70 -68.20
CA VAL A 124 28.05 -64.35 -67.82
C VAL A 124 29.59 -64.31 -67.72
N ASP A 125 30.23 -63.69 -68.71
CA ASP A 125 31.67 -63.50 -68.76
C ASP A 125 32.12 -62.22 -68.03
N SER A 126 33.43 -62.04 -67.80
CA SER A 126 33.94 -60.89 -67.02
C SER A 126 33.67 -59.53 -67.66
N ALA A 127 33.31 -59.49 -68.94
CA ALA A 127 32.97 -58.28 -69.68
C ALA A 127 31.45 -57.98 -69.71
N GLU A 128 30.62 -58.86 -69.14
CA GLU A 128 29.16 -58.84 -69.27
C GLU A 128 28.49 -58.65 -67.90
N GLY A 129 27.44 -57.83 -67.85
CA GLY A 129 26.64 -57.64 -66.63
C GLY A 129 25.53 -58.69 -66.47
N CYS A 130 25.14 -59.33 -67.58
CA CYS A 130 24.15 -60.39 -67.68
C CYS A 130 24.38 -61.15 -69.01
N ASP A 131 23.92 -62.40 -69.11
CA ASP A 131 23.82 -63.20 -70.34
C ASP A 131 22.75 -64.28 -70.10
N ASP A 132 21.64 -64.21 -70.83
CA ASP A 132 20.52 -65.15 -70.73
C ASP A 132 20.40 -66.10 -71.94
N GLY A 133 21.41 -66.11 -72.80
CA GLY A 133 21.52 -66.99 -73.98
C GLY A 133 20.86 -66.45 -75.25
N ASP A 134 20.42 -65.19 -75.27
CA ASP A 134 20.02 -64.44 -76.47
C ASP A 134 20.62 -63.02 -76.39
N ASP A 135 20.92 -62.39 -77.52
CA ASP A 135 21.41 -60.99 -77.60
C ASP A 135 20.59 -60.18 -78.64
N THR A 136 19.48 -60.74 -79.10
CA THR A 136 18.68 -60.15 -80.19
C THR A 136 17.31 -59.63 -79.75
N ASP A 137 16.88 -59.92 -78.52
CA ASP A 137 15.61 -59.43 -77.98
C ASP A 137 15.84 -58.25 -77.02
N PRO A 138 15.52 -57.01 -77.39
CA PRO A 138 15.67 -55.85 -76.51
C PRO A 138 14.61 -55.78 -75.40
N LEU A 139 13.86 -56.85 -75.12
CA LEU A 139 12.72 -56.87 -74.21
C LEU A 139 12.72 -58.05 -73.22
N ASP A 140 13.85 -58.71 -72.96
CA ASP A 140 13.94 -59.84 -72.02
C ASP A 140 14.76 -59.55 -70.74
N GLY A 141 15.29 -58.33 -70.60
CA GLY A 141 15.99 -57.85 -69.40
C GLY A 141 17.51 -58.00 -69.43
N CYS A 142 18.08 -58.51 -70.53
CA CYS A 142 19.50 -58.48 -70.82
C CYS A 142 19.76 -58.13 -72.29
N HIS A 143 20.08 -56.86 -72.57
CA HIS A 143 20.31 -56.39 -73.94
C HIS A 143 21.75 -55.90 -74.11
N GLU A 144 22.46 -56.37 -75.14
CA GLU A 144 23.89 -56.08 -75.35
C GLU A 144 24.75 -56.40 -74.11
N CYS A 145 24.34 -57.41 -73.33
CA CYS A 145 24.95 -57.82 -72.06
C CYS A 145 25.02 -56.73 -70.99
N VAL A 146 24.10 -55.76 -71.10
CA VAL A 146 23.82 -54.76 -70.07
C VAL A 146 22.51 -55.14 -69.37
N PRO A 147 22.50 -55.22 -68.03
CA PRO A 147 21.27 -55.47 -67.28
C PRO A 147 20.23 -54.37 -67.54
N ALA A 148 18.95 -54.74 -67.54
CA ALA A 148 17.85 -53.79 -67.52
C ALA A 148 18.10 -52.65 -66.53
N SER A 149 18.01 -51.41 -67.00
CA SER A 149 18.33 -50.21 -66.22
C SER A 149 17.39 -49.07 -66.58
N CYS A 150 16.72 -48.53 -65.57
CA CYS A 150 15.82 -47.40 -65.75
C CYS A 150 16.53 -46.16 -66.28
N GLY A 151 15.88 -45.44 -67.20
CA GLY A 151 16.36 -44.18 -67.79
C GLY A 151 17.19 -44.38 -69.07
N ASN A 152 17.14 -45.56 -69.70
CA ASN A 152 17.92 -45.88 -70.90
C ASN A 152 17.15 -45.64 -72.23
N GLY A 153 15.87 -45.30 -72.14
CA GLY A 153 14.97 -45.03 -73.27
C GLY A 153 14.23 -46.25 -73.81
N VAL A 154 14.33 -47.41 -73.14
CA VAL A 154 13.71 -48.68 -73.51
C VAL A 154 12.90 -49.18 -72.32
N VAL A 155 11.61 -49.48 -72.53
CA VAL A 155 10.75 -50.00 -71.45
C VAL A 155 10.95 -51.51 -71.33
N ASP A 156 11.73 -51.93 -70.32
CA ASP A 156 11.96 -53.33 -70.00
C ASP A 156 10.72 -53.99 -69.35
N PRO A 157 10.57 -55.34 -69.37
CA PRO A 157 9.38 -56.01 -68.80
C PRO A 157 9.10 -55.72 -67.33
N SER A 158 10.09 -55.26 -66.57
CA SER A 158 9.98 -54.87 -65.16
C SER A 158 9.64 -53.40 -64.94
N GLU A 159 9.54 -52.59 -66.00
CA GLU A 159 9.33 -51.14 -65.98
C GLU A 159 7.92 -50.76 -66.43
N GLU A 160 7.33 -49.75 -65.78
CA GLU A 160 6.02 -49.22 -66.17
C GLU A 160 6.12 -48.06 -67.19
N CYS A 161 7.29 -47.44 -67.27
CA CYS A 161 7.69 -46.39 -68.20
C CYS A 161 9.23 -46.31 -68.23
N ASP A 162 9.79 -45.70 -69.28
CA ASP A 162 11.18 -45.23 -69.39
C ASP A 162 11.18 -44.09 -70.42
N ASP A 163 11.64 -42.90 -70.03
CA ASP A 163 11.73 -41.73 -70.90
C ASP A 163 13.17 -41.26 -71.16
N GLY A 164 14.15 -42.14 -70.88
CA GLY A 164 15.55 -41.96 -71.23
C GLY A 164 16.32 -40.99 -70.34
N ASN A 165 15.83 -40.71 -69.13
CA ASN A 165 16.51 -39.86 -68.16
C ASN A 165 16.14 -40.20 -66.69
N ASP A 166 16.81 -39.56 -65.73
CA ASP A 166 16.63 -39.76 -64.28
C ASP A 166 15.86 -38.60 -63.59
N ASP A 167 15.06 -37.81 -64.32
CA ASP A 167 14.35 -36.64 -63.79
C ASP A 167 12.96 -37.02 -63.25
N ASP A 168 12.85 -37.15 -61.93
CA ASP A 168 11.58 -37.46 -61.24
C ASP A 168 10.48 -36.39 -61.42
N THR A 169 10.74 -35.27 -62.10
CA THR A 169 9.75 -34.20 -62.30
C THR A 169 8.97 -34.30 -63.60
N ASP A 170 9.17 -35.33 -64.42
CA ASP A 170 8.45 -35.54 -65.68
C ASP A 170 7.44 -36.72 -65.61
N ALA A 171 7.26 -37.48 -66.69
CA ALA A 171 6.23 -38.52 -66.74
C ALA A 171 6.69 -39.85 -66.14
N CYS A 172 8.00 -40.07 -65.98
CA CYS A 172 8.56 -41.29 -65.46
C CYS A 172 9.55 -41.01 -64.32
N LEU A 173 9.39 -41.70 -63.20
CA LEU A 173 10.35 -41.59 -62.11
C LEU A 173 11.63 -42.36 -62.46
N HIS A 174 12.76 -42.03 -61.84
CA HIS A 174 14.04 -42.76 -61.94
C HIS A 174 13.94 -44.23 -61.46
N THR A 175 12.80 -44.62 -60.90
CA THR A 175 12.46 -45.98 -60.49
C THR A 175 11.60 -46.72 -61.53
N CYS A 176 11.40 -46.13 -62.71
CA CYS A 176 10.63 -46.63 -63.84
C CYS A 176 9.20 -46.98 -63.49
N ARG A 177 8.61 -46.11 -62.68
CA ARG A 177 7.19 -46.07 -62.34
C ARG A 177 6.59 -44.80 -62.89
N GLN A 178 5.32 -44.89 -63.32
CA GLN A 178 4.62 -43.70 -63.79
C GLN A 178 4.51 -42.68 -62.66
N ALA A 179 4.88 -41.44 -62.94
CA ALA A 179 4.72 -40.34 -61.99
C ALA A 179 3.22 -40.10 -61.72
N THR A 180 2.82 -40.21 -60.46
CA THR A 180 1.45 -40.04 -59.98
C THR A 180 1.43 -39.29 -58.65
N CYS A 181 0.51 -38.34 -58.54
CA CYS A 181 0.11 -37.73 -57.28
C CYS A 181 0.11 -38.69 -56.07
N GLY A 182 1.00 -38.42 -55.13
CA GLY A 182 1.27 -39.20 -53.91
C GLY A 182 2.51 -40.10 -53.99
N ASP A 183 3.38 -39.92 -54.99
CA ASP A 183 4.58 -40.74 -55.23
C ASP A 183 5.88 -40.18 -54.62
N GLY A 184 5.82 -38.98 -54.01
CA GLY A 184 6.96 -38.30 -53.40
C GLY A 184 7.57 -37.20 -54.25
N PHE A 185 7.11 -37.01 -55.50
CA PHE A 185 7.70 -36.06 -56.46
C PHE A 185 6.63 -35.16 -57.08
N ILE A 186 7.03 -33.94 -57.50
CA ILE A 186 6.11 -32.99 -58.14
C ILE A 186 6.35 -33.03 -59.64
N ARG A 187 5.35 -33.50 -60.39
CA ARG A 187 5.41 -33.48 -61.84
C ARG A 187 5.23 -32.08 -62.41
N ALA A 188 6.30 -31.54 -62.98
CA ALA A 188 6.37 -30.18 -63.49
C ALA A 188 5.29 -29.88 -64.54
N GLY A 189 4.45 -28.88 -64.25
CA GLY A 189 3.39 -28.42 -65.14
C GLY A 189 2.11 -29.28 -65.13
N VAL A 190 2.05 -30.34 -64.31
CA VAL A 190 0.85 -31.17 -64.10
C VAL A 190 0.37 -31.11 -62.65
N GLU A 191 1.30 -31.11 -61.70
CA GLU A 191 1.03 -31.07 -60.27
C GLU A 191 1.60 -29.77 -59.67
N GLU A 192 0.86 -29.15 -58.76
CA GLU A 192 1.35 -27.97 -58.03
C GLU A 192 2.02 -28.34 -56.69
N CYS A 193 1.80 -29.58 -56.23
CA CYS A 193 2.28 -30.15 -54.98
C CYS A 193 2.03 -31.65 -54.97
N ASP A 194 2.71 -32.36 -54.07
CA ASP A 194 2.53 -33.80 -53.85
C ASP A 194 1.82 -34.08 -52.51
N THR A 195 0.98 -35.10 -52.43
CA THR A 195 0.14 -35.36 -51.23
C THR A 195 0.70 -36.51 -50.38
N PRO A 196 0.80 -36.36 -49.03
CA PRO A 196 0.23 -35.31 -48.19
C PRO A 196 1.26 -34.24 -47.76
N GLU A 197 1.37 -33.15 -48.52
CA GLU A 197 2.12 -31.95 -48.12
C GLU A 197 1.21 -30.83 -47.59
N SER A 198 1.71 -30.02 -46.66
CA SER A 198 1.06 -28.81 -46.17
C SER A 198 2.03 -27.63 -46.11
N ARG A 199 1.56 -26.43 -46.44
CA ARG A 199 2.37 -25.20 -46.37
C ARG A 199 1.62 -24.05 -45.69
N SER A 200 2.38 -23.06 -45.24
CA SER A 200 1.84 -21.78 -44.76
C SER A 200 1.34 -20.92 -45.92
N CYS A 201 0.23 -20.21 -45.72
CA CYS A 201 -0.36 -19.28 -46.66
C CYS A 201 -0.77 -17.98 -45.96
N THR A 202 -0.93 -16.91 -46.73
CA THR A 202 -1.51 -15.65 -46.21
C THR A 202 -3.00 -15.62 -46.53
N THR A 203 -3.83 -15.45 -45.49
CA THR A 203 -5.28 -15.30 -45.64
C THR A 203 -5.64 -13.92 -46.21
N PRO A 204 -6.88 -13.68 -46.66
CA PRO A 204 -7.33 -12.38 -47.15
C PRO A 204 -7.23 -11.23 -46.12
N CYS A 205 -7.34 -11.54 -44.82
CA CYS A 205 -7.21 -10.58 -43.73
C CYS A 205 -5.75 -10.37 -43.27
N GLY A 206 -4.80 -11.13 -43.82
CA GLY A 206 -3.36 -10.99 -43.52
C GLY A 206 -2.83 -11.92 -42.43
N SER A 207 -3.67 -12.78 -41.86
CA SER A 207 -3.27 -13.83 -40.91
C SER A 207 -2.53 -14.98 -41.61
N THR A 208 -1.69 -15.70 -40.85
CA THR A 208 -0.95 -16.87 -41.37
C THR A 208 -1.83 -18.11 -41.24
N GLY A 209 -2.35 -18.59 -42.36
CA GLY A 209 -3.17 -19.80 -42.44
C GLY A 209 -2.39 -21.02 -42.93
N SER A 210 -3.12 -22.13 -43.10
CA SER A 210 -2.57 -23.38 -43.65
C SER A 210 -3.26 -23.78 -44.97
N GLN A 211 -2.47 -24.22 -45.95
CA GLN A 211 -2.95 -24.86 -47.18
C GLN A 211 -2.50 -26.31 -47.19
N ALA A 212 -3.45 -27.23 -47.34
CA ALA A 212 -3.17 -28.63 -47.60
C ALA A 212 -3.11 -28.87 -49.12
N CYS A 213 -2.16 -29.68 -49.56
CA CYS A 213 -2.20 -30.25 -50.90
C CYS A 213 -3.31 -31.31 -50.94
N VAL A 214 -4.30 -31.13 -51.82
CA VAL A 214 -5.41 -32.08 -51.98
C VAL A 214 -5.59 -32.35 -53.46
N SER A 215 -5.46 -33.61 -53.87
CA SER A 215 -5.52 -34.02 -55.29
C SER A 215 -4.52 -33.26 -56.18
N CYS A 216 -3.28 -33.09 -55.68
CA CYS A 216 -2.17 -32.40 -56.37
C CYS A 216 -2.40 -30.94 -56.76
N GLN A 217 -3.33 -30.30 -56.05
CA GLN A 217 -3.54 -28.86 -56.09
C GLN A 217 -3.59 -28.29 -54.68
N TRP A 218 -3.10 -27.05 -54.52
CA TRP A 218 -3.21 -26.36 -53.25
C TRP A 218 -4.67 -26.01 -52.96
N ALA A 219 -5.19 -26.50 -51.83
CA ALA A 219 -6.52 -26.11 -51.35
C ALA A 219 -6.56 -24.61 -50.99
N ALA A 220 -7.76 -24.09 -50.74
CA ALA A 220 -7.92 -22.73 -50.23
C ALA A 220 -7.20 -22.58 -48.87
N CYS A 221 -6.67 -21.37 -48.61
CA CYS A 221 -6.03 -21.06 -47.33
C CYS A 221 -7.05 -21.15 -46.20
N ALA A 222 -6.87 -22.11 -45.29
CA ALA A 222 -7.67 -22.21 -44.09
C ALA A 222 -7.10 -21.23 -43.06
N ALA A 223 -7.93 -20.30 -42.62
CA ALA A 223 -7.58 -19.38 -41.55
C ALA A 223 -7.43 -20.14 -40.22
N PRO A 224 -6.54 -19.68 -39.32
CA PRO A 224 -6.47 -20.21 -37.96
C PRO A 224 -7.73 -19.88 -37.17
N ALA A 225 -7.89 -20.50 -35.99
CA ALA A 225 -8.94 -20.13 -35.06
C ALA A 225 -8.63 -18.77 -34.42
N GLU A 226 -9.68 -18.03 -34.05
CA GLU A 226 -9.60 -16.70 -33.48
C GLU A 226 -8.77 -16.65 -32.18
N ALA A 227 -7.80 -15.74 -32.12
CA ALA A 227 -6.99 -15.51 -30.93
C ALA A 227 -7.22 -14.12 -30.35
N CYS A 228 -7.23 -14.01 -29.02
CA CYS A 228 -7.39 -12.73 -28.31
C CYS A 228 -6.17 -11.79 -28.51
N ASN A 229 -6.10 -11.09 -29.64
CA ASN A 229 -4.96 -10.25 -30.00
C ASN A 229 -5.38 -8.91 -30.65
N GLY A 230 -6.68 -8.66 -30.84
CA GLY A 230 -7.19 -7.44 -31.45
C GLY A 230 -7.08 -7.40 -32.97
N ALA A 231 -6.87 -8.56 -33.61
CA ALA A 231 -6.94 -8.77 -35.04
C ALA A 231 -8.05 -9.80 -35.35
N ASP A 232 -8.62 -9.68 -36.55
CA ASP A 232 -9.55 -10.66 -37.13
C ASP A 232 -8.70 -11.80 -37.72
N ASP A 233 -8.48 -12.87 -36.93
CA ASP A 233 -7.57 -13.97 -37.29
C ASP A 233 -8.25 -15.00 -38.20
N ASP A 234 -9.56 -15.21 -38.02
CA ASP A 234 -10.36 -16.15 -38.79
C ASP A 234 -11.02 -15.55 -40.05
N CYS A 235 -10.85 -14.23 -40.25
CA CYS A 235 -11.33 -13.42 -41.37
C CYS A 235 -12.86 -13.34 -41.51
N ASP A 236 -13.63 -13.45 -40.43
CA ASP A 236 -15.10 -13.38 -40.45
C ASP A 236 -15.68 -11.95 -40.34
N THR A 237 -14.81 -10.94 -40.26
CA THR A 237 -15.09 -9.49 -40.09
C THR A 237 -15.45 -9.04 -38.68
N THR A 238 -15.48 -9.96 -37.73
CA THR A 238 -15.45 -9.65 -36.30
C THR A 238 -14.03 -9.74 -35.76
N THR A 239 -13.82 -9.31 -34.51
CA THR A 239 -12.49 -9.26 -33.91
C THR A 239 -12.61 -9.80 -32.51
N ASP A 240 -11.81 -10.81 -32.18
CA ASP A 240 -11.80 -11.53 -30.91
C ASP A 240 -13.19 -12.11 -30.54
N GLU A 241 -13.98 -12.58 -31.49
CA GLU A 241 -15.27 -13.24 -31.20
C GLU A 241 -15.11 -14.63 -30.57
N GLY A 242 -16.15 -15.07 -29.84
CA GLY A 242 -16.10 -16.31 -29.05
C GLY A 242 -15.46 -16.17 -27.67
N TYR A 243 -14.89 -15.01 -27.35
CA TYR A 243 -14.39 -14.67 -26.01
C TYR A 243 -15.44 -13.93 -25.15
N THR A 244 -15.18 -13.78 -23.84
CA THR A 244 -16.17 -13.23 -22.89
C THR A 244 -16.31 -11.71 -23.01
N CYS A 245 -15.26 -11.04 -23.46
CA CYS A 245 -15.21 -9.60 -23.73
C CYS A 245 -14.07 -9.30 -24.71
N ILE A 246 -14.10 -8.11 -25.32
CA ILE A 246 -13.05 -7.63 -26.24
C ILE A 246 -11.88 -7.09 -25.43
N ARG A 247 -10.65 -7.46 -25.80
CA ARG A 247 -9.42 -7.08 -25.09
C ARG A 247 -9.36 -5.58 -24.83
N GLY A 248 -9.15 -5.21 -23.57
CA GLY A 248 -8.96 -3.82 -23.18
C GLY A 248 -10.19 -2.92 -23.29
N VAL A 249 -11.38 -3.48 -23.55
CA VAL A 249 -12.66 -2.77 -23.49
C VAL A 249 -13.21 -2.83 -22.07
N ASP A 250 -13.79 -1.72 -21.62
CA ASP A 250 -14.45 -1.65 -20.32
C ASP A 250 -15.79 -2.38 -20.39
N VAL A 251 -15.97 -3.35 -19.49
CA VAL A 251 -17.15 -4.22 -19.42
C VAL A 251 -17.67 -4.25 -18.00
N SER A 252 -18.97 -4.48 -17.85
CA SER A 252 -19.56 -4.66 -16.53
C SER A 252 -19.03 -5.93 -15.90
N CYS A 253 -18.47 -5.82 -14.70
CA CYS A 253 -17.98 -6.94 -13.91
C CYS A 253 -18.70 -6.96 -12.55
N THR A 254 -18.56 -8.08 -11.83
CA THR A 254 -19.08 -8.22 -10.48
C THR A 254 -17.91 -8.10 -9.51
N THR A 255 -18.03 -7.18 -8.55
CA THR A 255 -17.05 -6.93 -7.51
C THR A 255 -17.08 -8.03 -6.45
N GLU A 256 -16.12 -8.05 -5.53
CA GLU A 256 -16.06 -9.04 -4.46
C GLU A 256 -17.25 -8.96 -3.48
N CYS A 257 -17.87 -7.79 -3.33
CA CYS A 257 -19.08 -7.58 -2.52
C CYS A 257 -20.40 -7.77 -3.30
N SER A 258 -20.35 -8.35 -4.51
CA SER A 258 -21.51 -8.61 -5.37
C SER A 258 -22.23 -7.37 -5.91
N THR A 259 -21.51 -6.25 -6.03
CA THR A 259 -21.98 -5.01 -6.68
C THR A 259 -21.53 -4.98 -8.15
N SER A 260 -22.21 -4.20 -8.98
CA SER A 260 -21.86 -4.06 -10.40
C SER A 260 -20.80 -2.98 -10.57
N GLY A 261 -19.56 -3.40 -10.83
CA GLY A 261 -18.44 -2.51 -11.11
C GLY A 261 -18.12 -2.41 -12.61
N ILE A 262 -17.11 -1.61 -12.92
CA ILE A 262 -16.54 -1.51 -14.27
C ILE A 262 -15.11 -2.03 -14.22
N GLY A 263 -14.84 -3.00 -15.09
CA GLY A 263 -13.55 -3.65 -15.15
C GLY A 263 -13.08 -3.74 -16.59
N ARG A 264 -11.76 -3.63 -16.76
CA ARG A 264 -11.14 -3.75 -18.07
C ARG A 264 -10.95 -5.21 -18.43
N CYS A 265 -11.44 -5.62 -19.60
CA CYS A 265 -11.22 -6.98 -20.12
C CYS A 265 -9.73 -7.31 -20.17
N THR A 266 -9.35 -8.47 -19.65
CA THR A 266 -7.93 -8.88 -19.48
C THR A 266 -7.24 -9.09 -20.82
N ASP A 267 -5.91 -9.24 -20.80
CA ASP A 267 -5.12 -9.63 -21.97
C ASP A 267 -5.45 -11.04 -22.49
N SER A 268 -6.26 -11.82 -21.76
CA SER A 268 -6.78 -13.12 -22.16
C SER A 268 -8.26 -13.08 -22.59
N CYS A 269 -8.83 -11.88 -22.82
CA CYS A 269 -10.23 -11.66 -23.21
C CYS A 269 -11.25 -12.29 -22.23
N THR A 270 -10.86 -12.36 -20.96
CA THR A 270 -11.74 -12.76 -19.85
C THR A 270 -12.18 -11.53 -19.08
N LEU A 271 -13.30 -11.65 -18.37
CA LEU A 271 -13.65 -10.63 -17.39
C LEU A 271 -12.52 -10.51 -16.35
N PRO A 272 -12.23 -9.29 -15.88
CA PRO A 272 -11.31 -9.08 -14.77
C PRO A 272 -11.81 -9.83 -13.53
N ASP A 273 -10.86 -10.25 -12.69
CA ASP A 273 -11.18 -10.79 -11.38
C ASP A 273 -11.85 -9.73 -10.49
N GLY A 274 -12.47 -10.18 -9.39
CA GLY A 274 -13.24 -9.31 -8.49
C GLY A 274 -12.42 -8.13 -7.95
N ALA A 275 -11.10 -8.30 -7.78
CA ALA A 275 -10.17 -7.27 -7.32
C ALA A 275 -9.82 -6.22 -8.39
N ALA A 276 -9.80 -6.57 -9.68
CA ALA A 276 -9.59 -5.62 -10.79
C ALA A 276 -10.89 -4.98 -11.31
N CYS A 277 -12.04 -5.33 -10.71
CA CYS A 277 -13.33 -4.71 -10.95
C CYS A 277 -13.47 -3.45 -10.08
N ILE A 278 -13.43 -2.26 -10.69
CA ILE A 278 -13.57 -1.01 -9.94
C ILE A 278 -15.04 -0.91 -9.48
N PRO A 279 -15.29 -0.94 -8.16
CA PRO A 279 -16.63 -0.86 -7.65
C PRO A 279 -17.19 0.57 -7.84
N PRO A 280 -18.52 0.73 -7.91
CA PRO A 280 -19.15 2.04 -8.03
C PRO A 280 -18.91 2.89 -6.77
N ASP A 281 -19.05 4.21 -6.90
CA ASP A 281 -19.05 5.10 -5.73
C ASP A 281 -20.19 4.72 -4.77
N GLU A 282 -19.92 4.88 -3.47
CA GLU A 282 -20.89 4.67 -2.40
C GLU A 282 -22.19 5.46 -2.59
N THR A 283 -23.32 4.78 -2.33
CA THR A 283 -24.64 5.41 -2.38
C THR A 283 -25.39 5.15 -1.09
N CYS A 284 -25.95 6.22 -0.50
CA CYS A 284 -26.75 6.18 0.72
C CYS A 284 -27.93 5.20 0.63
N ASN A 285 -27.69 3.93 0.91
CA ASN A 285 -28.62 2.83 0.69
C ASN A 285 -28.46 1.70 1.73
N GLY A 286 -27.47 1.82 2.63
CA GLY A 286 -27.20 0.84 3.67
C GLY A 286 -26.52 -0.44 3.17
N ARG A 287 -25.81 -0.37 2.05
CA ARG A 287 -24.94 -1.41 1.50
C ARG A 287 -23.54 -0.86 1.34
N ASP A 288 -22.58 -1.77 1.35
CA ASP A 288 -21.19 -1.53 1.01
C ASP A 288 -21.10 -1.61 -0.52
N ASP A 289 -21.27 -0.46 -1.18
CA ASP A 289 -21.29 -0.35 -2.64
C ASP A 289 -19.87 -0.35 -3.24
N ASP A 290 -18.89 0.17 -2.49
CA ASP A 290 -17.48 0.28 -2.91
C ASP A 290 -16.54 -0.80 -2.34
N CYS A 291 -17.10 -1.76 -1.59
CA CYS A 291 -16.46 -2.97 -1.07
C CYS A 291 -15.28 -2.72 -0.11
N ASP A 292 -15.25 -1.61 0.62
CA ASP A 292 -14.17 -1.29 1.56
C ASP A 292 -14.40 -1.88 2.98
N GLY A 293 -15.57 -2.48 3.21
CA GLY A 293 -15.96 -3.13 4.46
C GLY A 293 -16.73 -2.23 5.42
N ASP A 294 -16.89 -0.95 5.10
CA ASP A 294 -17.79 -0.03 5.77
C ASP A 294 -19.11 0.11 4.99
N THR A 295 -19.98 1.03 5.38
CA THR A 295 -21.34 1.16 4.78
C THR A 295 -21.74 2.62 4.86
N ASP A 296 -21.99 3.24 3.70
CA ASP A 296 -22.34 4.66 3.56
C ASP A 296 -21.30 5.63 4.21
N GLU A 297 -20.01 5.31 4.25
CA GLU A 297 -18.94 6.03 4.98
C GLU A 297 -18.44 7.32 4.30
N VAL A 298 -18.78 7.52 3.03
CA VAL A 298 -18.57 8.80 2.32
C VAL A 298 -19.61 9.88 2.72
N PHE A 299 -20.65 9.53 3.48
CA PHE A 299 -21.71 10.44 3.89
C PHE A 299 -21.57 10.91 5.35
N ASP A 300 -22.20 12.04 5.70
CA ASP A 300 -22.10 12.62 7.05
C ASP A 300 -22.62 11.67 8.14
N CYS A 301 -23.51 10.74 7.79
CA CYS A 301 -24.04 9.71 8.67
C CYS A 301 -24.69 8.56 7.90
N ARG A 302 -24.77 7.36 8.52
CA ARG A 302 -25.51 6.22 7.93
C ARG A 302 -27.01 6.45 8.00
N GLN A 303 -27.75 6.07 6.96
CA GLN A 303 -29.20 6.29 6.87
C GLN A 303 -29.92 5.74 8.12
N GLY A 304 -30.69 6.59 8.81
CA GLY A 304 -31.44 6.20 10.00
C GLY A 304 -30.60 5.99 11.28
N ALA A 305 -29.28 6.21 11.24
CA ALA A 305 -28.45 6.18 12.43
C ALA A 305 -28.75 7.37 13.35
N THR A 306 -28.59 7.15 14.66
CA THR A 306 -28.62 8.23 15.64
C THR A 306 -27.26 8.93 15.65
N VAL A 307 -27.26 10.22 15.33
CA VAL A 307 -26.03 11.01 15.19
C VAL A 307 -26.09 12.29 16.02
N PRO A 308 -24.94 12.79 16.51
CA PRO A 308 -24.87 14.09 17.13
C PRO A 308 -25.19 15.17 16.10
N CYS A 309 -25.96 16.18 16.50
CA CYS A 309 -26.32 17.30 15.64
C CYS A 309 -26.48 18.58 16.46
N THR A 310 -26.37 19.74 15.82
CA THR A 310 -26.50 21.03 16.50
C THR A 310 -27.96 21.46 16.54
N THR A 311 -28.46 21.80 17.73
CA THR A 311 -29.85 22.25 17.94
C THR A 311 -30.03 23.71 17.52
N THR A 312 -31.25 24.24 17.62
CA THR A 312 -31.55 25.63 17.24
C THR A 312 -30.90 26.70 18.12
N CYS A 313 -30.38 26.33 19.30
CA CYS A 313 -29.69 27.21 20.23
C CYS A 313 -28.16 26.97 20.30
N ASP A 314 -27.60 26.28 19.29
CA ASP A 314 -26.18 25.91 19.19
C ASP A 314 -25.69 24.88 20.24
N SER A 315 -26.62 24.18 20.92
CA SER A 315 -26.34 23.11 21.88
C SER A 315 -26.19 21.73 21.20
N ALA A 316 -25.47 20.81 21.83
CA ALA A 316 -25.22 19.47 21.28
C ALA A 316 -26.44 18.55 21.50
N GLY A 317 -27.18 18.26 20.44
CA GLY A 317 -28.36 17.38 20.44
C GLY A 317 -28.14 16.04 19.73
N THR A 318 -29.19 15.24 19.70
CA THR A 318 -29.24 13.96 18.96
C THR A 318 -30.33 14.00 17.89
N GLY A 319 -29.99 13.52 16.69
CA GLY A 319 -30.90 13.48 15.56
C GLY A 319 -30.81 12.15 14.81
N ILE A 320 -31.82 11.88 13.99
CA ILE A 320 -31.81 10.72 13.08
C ILE A 320 -31.34 11.18 11.72
N CYS A 321 -30.31 10.52 11.21
CA CYS A 321 -29.76 10.76 9.88
C CYS A 321 -30.84 10.66 8.80
N THR A 322 -30.86 11.61 7.86
CA THR A 322 -31.90 11.70 6.83
C THR A 322 -31.84 10.53 5.84
N VAL A 323 -32.88 10.39 5.01
CA VAL A 323 -32.89 9.39 3.92
C VAL A 323 -31.83 9.65 2.84
N THR A 324 -31.18 10.82 2.86
CA THR A 324 -30.07 11.21 1.99
C THR A 324 -28.73 11.17 2.71
N CYS A 325 -28.65 10.56 3.89
CA CYS A 325 -27.43 10.42 4.70
C CYS A 325 -26.81 11.76 5.14
N GLU A 326 -27.66 12.76 5.36
CA GLU A 326 -27.26 14.08 5.88
C GLU A 326 -27.64 14.16 7.37
N ILE A 327 -26.82 14.90 8.13
CA ILE A 327 -27.18 15.25 9.52
C ILE A 327 -28.48 16.05 9.47
N PRO A 328 -29.49 15.71 10.28
CA PRO A 328 -30.76 16.41 10.27
C PRO A 328 -30.58 17.90 10.62
N PRO A 329 -31.41 18.79 10.04
CA PRO A 329 -31.35 20.21 10.35
C PRO A 329 -31.70 20.45 11.83
N ALA A 330 -31.20 21.56 12.38
CA ALA A 330 -31.31 21.93 13.79
C ALA A 330 -32.72 21.83 14.39
N THR A 331 -33.78 22.04 13.60
CA THR A 331 -35.18 21.93 14.02
C THR A 331 -35.66 20.49 14.29
N SER A 332 -34.91 19.51 13.79
CA SER A 332 -35.21 18.07 13.89
C SER A 332 -34.26 17.36 14.86
N CYS A 333 -33.33 18.11 15.46
CA CYS A 333 -32.46 17.65 16.53
C CYS A 333 -33.21 17.70 17.85
N THR A 334 -33.15 16.61 18.60
CA THR A 334 -33.66 16.58 19.97
C THR A 334 -32.56 17.11 20.87
N PRO A 335 -32.78 18.25 21.54
CA PRO A 335 -31.81 18.80 22.47
C PRO A 335 -31.68 17.90 23.71
N PRO A 336 -30.55 17.96 24.41
CA PRO A 336 -30.36 17.27 25.68
C PRO A 336 -31.27 17.85 26.76
N ALA A 337 -31.39 17.16 27.89
CA ALA A 337 -32.03 17.73 29.06
C ALA A 337 -31.14 18.83 29.67
N GLU A 338 -31.76 19.81 30.32
CA GLU A 338 -31.09 20.92 30.97
C GLU A 338 -29.97 20.49 31.93
N THR A 339 -28.82 21.16 31.83
CA THR A 339 -27.69 20.98 32.73
C THR A 339 -27.37 22.30 33.39
N CYS A 340 -27.15 22.30 34.71
CA CYS A 340 -26.74 23.50 35.44
C CYS A 340 -25.35 24.00 35.00
N ASN A 341 -25.30 24.81 33.95
CA ASN A 341 -24.07 25.29 33.34
C ASN A 341 -24.16 26.78 32.93
N GLY A 342 -25.33 27.41 33.10
CA GLY A 342 -25.56 28.81 32.72
C GLY A 342 -25.83 29.03 31.23
N ALA A 343 -26.22 27.96 30.51
CA ALA A 343 -26.70 27.97 29.14
C ALA A 343 -28.13 27.38 29.07
N ASP A 344 -28.78 27.59 27.93
CA ASP A 344 -30.07 27.01 27.55
C ASP A 344 -29.74 25.74 26.75
N ASP A 345 -29.64 24.60 27.43
CA ASP A 345 -29.24 23.31 26.87
C ASP A 345 -30.39 22.63 26.13
N ASP A 346 -31.64 22.85 26.57
CA ASP A 346 -32.85 22.24 26.02
C ASP A 346 -33.59 23.11 24.98
N CYS A 347 -33.10 24.34 24.76
CA CYS A 347 -33.57 25.33 23.80
C CYS A 347 -35.02 25.81 24.02
N ASP A 348 -35.53 25.84 25.25
CA ASP A 348 -36.87 26.36 25.55
C ASP A 348 -36.88 27.87 25.89
N GLY A 349 -35.70 28.48 26.06
CA GLY A 349 -35.44 29.93 26.08
C GLY A 349 -35.03 30.51 27.45
N PRO A 350 -35.55 29.99 28.57
CA PRO A 350 -34.93 30.12 29.89
C PRO A 350 -33.52 29.48 30.01
N ILE A 351 -32.82 29.75 31.11
CA ILE A 351 -31.48 29.19 31.42
C ILE A 351 -31.60 28.50 32.78
N ASP A 352 -31.22 27.22 32.86
CA ASP A 352 -31.20 26.39 34.06
C ASP A 352 -32.58 26.30 34.81
N GLU A 353 -33.71 26.35 34.12
CA GLU A 353 -35.07 26.47 34.70
C GLU A 353 -35.65 25.17 35.28
N ASP A 354 -35.10 24.02 34.89
CA ASP A 354 -35.42 22.72 35.49
C ASP A 354 -34.73 22.50 36.85
N PHE A 355 -33.97 23.50 37.33
CA PHE A 355 -33.29 23.48 38.62
C PHE A 355 -33.96 24.38 39.68
N PRO A 356 -33.81 24.07 40.99
CA PRO A 356 -34.39 24.84 42.08
C PRO A 356 -34.02 26.33 42.11
N CYS A 357 -32.88 26.71 41.55
CA CYS A 357 -32.42 28.10 41.43
C CYS A 357 -31.31 28.24 40.36
N VAL A 358 -31.13 29.45 39.82
CA VAL A 358 -30.06 29.76 38.87
C VAL A 358 -28.74 30.01 39.58
N ARG A 359 -27.64 29.51 39.02
CA ARG A 359 -26.28 29.62 39.60
C ARG A 359 -25.94 31.05 40.05
N GLY A 360 -25.53 31.18 41.31
CA GLY A 360 -25.11 32.47 41.88
C GLY A 360 -26.24 33.46 42.22
N ALA A 361 -27.50 33.12 41.95
CA ALA A 361 -28.64 33.95 42.38
C ALA A 361 -28.82 33.92 43.90
N THR A 362 -29.18 35.07 44.50
CA THR A 362 -29.61 35.13 45.91
C THR A 362 -30.99 34.53 46.06
N VAL A 363 -31.12 33.49 46.88
CA VAL A 363 -32.38 32.79 47.14
C VAL A 363 -32.72 32.77 48.62
N SER A 364 -34.01 32.71 48.93
CA SER A 364 -34.47 32.46 50.31
C SER A 364 -34.30 30.98 50.62
N CYS A 365 -33.73 30.66 51.78
CA CYS A 365 -33.49 29.29 52.19
C CYS A 365 -33.85 29.08 53.66
N THR A 366 -34.11 27.84 54.02
CA THR A 366 -34.48 27.47 55.39
C THR A 366 -33.20 27.18 56.16
N THR A 367 -32.98 27.90 57.25
CA THR A 367 -31.82 27.72 58.13
C THR A 367 -31.96 26.42 58.95
N SER A 368 -30.90 26.03 59.65
CA SER A 368 -30.87 24.82 60.49
C SER A 368 -31.91 24.76 61.62
N CYS A 369 -32.56 25.88 61.96
CA CYS A 369 -33.59 25.99 63.01
C CYS A 369 -35.00 26.35 62.48
N ASP A 370 -35.26 26.13 61.19
CA ASP A 370 -36.54 26.45 60.53
C ASP A 370 -36.86 27.97 60.45
N SER A 371 -35.85 28.84 60.57
CA SER A 371 -35.98 30.29 60.32
C SER A 371 -35.71 30.64 58.84
N THR A 372 -36.23 31.78 58.35
CA THR A 372 -36.04 32.19 56.95
C THR A 372 -34.74 33.00 56.80
N GLY A 373 -33.71 32.38 56.24
CA GLY A 373 -32.41 33.00 55.96
C GLY A 373 -32.20 33.33 54.49
N THR A 374 -31.03 33.88 54.18
CA THR A 374 -30.60 34.15 52.78
C THR A 374 -29.32 33.38 52.45
N GLY A 375 -29.25 32.87 51.22
CA GLY A 375 -28.10 32.12 50.72
C GLY A 375 -27.92 32.30 49.21
N THR A 376 -26.77 31.88 48.70
CA THR A 376 -26.44 31.90 47.26
C THR A 376 -26.65 30.52 46.66
N CYS A 377 -27.33 30.45 45.53
CA CYS A 377 -27.51 29.21 44.79
C CYS A 377 -26.15 28.58 44.44
N THR A 378 -26.00 27.27 44.70
CA THR A 378 -24.73 26.54 44.54
C THR A 378 -24.33 26.40 43.07
N ASP A 379 -23.07 26.03 42.82
CA ASP A 379 -22.58 25.72 41.46
C ASP A 379 -23.30 24.52 40.80
N ALA A 380 -24.12 23.77 41.55
CA ALA A 380 -24.98 22.69 41.07
C ALA A 380 -26.47 23.10 40.96
N CYS A 381 -26.77 24.41 40.97
CA CYS A 381 -28.12 24.98 40.88
C CYS A 381 -29.08 24.48 41.97
N GLN A 382 -28.52 24.06 43.11
CA GLN A 382 -29.28 23.66 44.29
C GLN A 382 -29.40 24.83 45.28
N ILE A 383 -30.55 24.92 45.93
CA ILE A 383 -30.72 25.80 47.11
C ILE A 383 -29.66 25.37 48.14
N PRO A 384 -28.90 26.32 48.71
CA PRO A 384 -27.88 26.02 49.70
C PRO A 384 -28.46 25.23 50.88
N LEU A 385 -27.64 24.33 51.44
CA LEU A 385 -28.04 23.53 52.58
C LEU A 385 -28.30 24.43 53.79
N PRO A 386 -29.13 24.00 54.77
CA PRO A 386 -29.49 24.82 55.93
C PRO A 386 -28.31 25.41 56.73
N ALA A 387 -27.15 24.76 56.69
CA ALA A 387 -25.92 25.22 57.34
C ALA A 387 -25.21 26.38 56.61
N ASP A 388 -25.46 26.54 55.30
CA ASP A 388 -24.84 27.57 54.45
C ASP A 388 -25.75 28.79 54.26
N CYS A 389 -26.92 28.77 54.90
CA CYS A 389 -27.89 29.86 54.97
C CYS A 389 -27.57 30.78 56.14
N THR A 390 -27.48 32.09 55.89
CA THR A 390 -27.23 33.05 56.98
C THR A 390 -28.54 33.37 57.70
N PRO A 391 -28.66 33.10 59.02
CA PRO A 391 -29.85 33.40 59.80
C PRO A 391 -29.92 34.90 60.21
N PRO A 392 -31.12 35.44 60.51
CA PRO A 392 -31.29 36.76 61.12
C PRO A 392 -30.89 36.75 62.62
N GLY A 393 -30.90 37.90 63.32
CA GLY A 393 -30.53 38.01 64.75
C GLY A 393 -31.70 37.98 65.74
N GLU A 394 -31.42 37.64 67.01
CA GLU A 394 -32.41 37.27 68.06
C GLU A 394 -33.23 38.43 68.68
N ALA A 395 -34.49 38.14 69.07
CA ALA A 395 -35.43 39.12 69.64
C ALA A 395 -35.99 38.70 71.01
N CYS A 396 -35.54 39.37 72.09
CA CYS A 396 -35.87 39.04 73.49
C CYS A 396 -37.38 38.95 73.81
N GLY A 397 -37.81 37.79 74.33
CA GLY A 397 -39.10 37.53 74.97
C GLY A 397 -40.18 36.96 74.03
N ASN A 398 -39.77 36.39 72.89
CA ASN A 398 -40.67 35.85 71.86
C ASN A 398 -40.75 34.31 71.85
N GLY A 399 -39.89 33.61 72.61
CA GLY A 399 -39.89 32.17 72.78
C GLY A 399 -39.49 31.37 71.53
N ARG A 400 -38.68 31.95 70.63
CA ARG A 400 -38.19 31.31 69.39
C ARG A 400 -36.67 31.45 69.25
N ASP A 401 -36.04 30.42 68.68
CA ASP A 401 -34.63 30.40 68.28
C ASP A 401 -34.52 31.06 66.89
N ASP A 402 -34.31 32.37 66.84
CA ASP A 402 -34.35 33.12 65.58
C ASP A 402 -33.01 33.09 64.82
N ASP A 403 -31.88 32.89 65.52
CA ASP A 403 -30.52 32.88 64.96
C ASP A 403 -29.83 31.50 64.92
N CYS A 404 -30.56 30.44 65.30
CA CYS A 404 -30.20 29.03 65.15
C CYS A 404 -29.00 28.56 65.98
N ASP A 405 -28.77 29.15 67.14
CA ASP A 405 -27.70 28.73 68.06
C ASP A 405 -28.13 27.60 69.02
N GLY A 406 -29.39 27.20 68.97
CA GLY A 406 -29.94 26.01 69.62
C GLY A 406 -30.72 26.30 70.89
N SER A 407 -31.12 27.54 71.12
CA SER A 407 -31.74 27.94 72.38
C SER A 407 -32.88 28.96 72.14
N THR A 408 -33.61 29.38 73.18
CA THR A 408 -34.71 30.35 72.97
C THR A 408 -34.59 31.53 73.93
N ASP A 409 -34.48 32.75 73.38
CA ASP A 409 -34.40 34.04 74.08
C ASP A 409 -33.07 34.26 74.86
N GLU A 410 -31.93 33.72 74.42
CA GLU A 410 -30.65 33.88 75.11
C GLU A 410 -29.91 35.17 74.75
N GLY A 411 -30.42 36.22 75.37
CA GLY A 411 -29.67 37.44 75.64
C GLY A 411 -29.81 37.92 77.09
N SER A 412 -30.45 37.17 77.99
CA SER A 412 -30.78 37.60 79.37
C SER A 412 -30.32 36.60 80.44
N LEU A 413 -29.40 37.02 81.31
CA LEU A 413 -28.60 36.12 82.16
C LEU A 413 -29.20 35.75 83.55
N CYS A 414 -30.30 36.37 84.02
CA CYS A 414 -31.04 35.96 85.24
C CYS A 414 -32.33 36.78 85.50
N ALA A 415 -33.19 36.34 86.43
CA ALA A 415 -34.38 37.10 86.87
C ALA A 415 -34.05 38.12 88.00
N PRO A 416 -34.57 39.37 87.95
CA PRO A 416 -34.25 40.43 88.92
C PRO A 416 -34.51 40.06 90.39
N GLY A 417 -33.54 40.28 91.27
CA GLY A 417 -33.66 40.10 92.73
C GLY A 417 -33.52 38.65 93.24
N SER A 418 -33.18 37.69 92.38
CA SER A 418 -32.98 36.29 92.77
C SER A 418 -31.57 36.02 93.35
N THR A 419 -31.48 35.10 94.33
CA THR A 419 -30.21 34.54 94.79
C THR A 419 -29.74 33.53 93.74
N VAL A 420 -28.55 33.75 93.20
CA VAL A 420 -28.00 32.97 92.09
C VAL A 420 -26.67 32.37 92.50
N SER A 421 -26.43 31.12 92.09
CA SER A 421 -25.11 30.52 92.17
C SER A 421 -24.16 31.33 91.30
N CYS A 422 -23.03 31.74 91.87
CA CYS A 422 -22.02 32.52 91.16
C CYS A 422 -20.70 31.76 91.12
N ARG A 423 -19.96 32.00 90.04
CA ARG A 423 -18.68 31.35 89.77
C ARG A 423 -17.60 32.15 90.49
N THR A 424 -16.90 31.52 91.42
CA THR A 424 -15.76 32.14 92.11
C THR A 424 -14.60 32.30 91.12
N VAL A 425 -13.55 33.04 91.50
CA VAL A 425 -12.38 33.34 90.64
C VAL A 425 -11.59 32.12 90.13
N CYS A 426 -11.90 30.89 90.57
CA CYS A 426 -11.29 29.64 90.09
C CYS A 426 -12.31 28.63 89.50
N ASP A 427 -13.54 29.07 89.23
CA ASP A 427 -14.62 28.26 88.64
C ASP A 427 -15.38 27.27 89.55
N SER A 428 -15.10 27.24 90.85
CA SER A 428 -15.88 26.46 91.84
C SER A 428 -17.16 27.19 92.27
N ALA A 429 -18.17 26.42 92.72
CA ALA A 429 -19.50 26.95 93.05
C ALA A 429 -19.51 27.81 94.33
N GLY A 430 -19.86 29.10 94.19
CA GLY A 430 -20.15 30.04 95.28
C GLY A 430 -21.57 30.65 95.17
N THR A 431 -21.95 31.55 96.07
CA THR A 431 -23.32 32.13 96.12
C THR A 431 -23.34 33.67 96.12
N GLY A 432 -24.21 34.30 95.29
CA GLY A 432 -24.40 35.77 95.14
C GLY A 432 -25.83 36.22 94.72
N THR A 433 -26.09 37.50 94.42
CA THR A 433 -27.43 38.07 94.11
C THR A 433 -27.51 38.86 92.79
N CYS A 434 -28.60 38.70 92.01
CA CYS A 434 -28.75 39.22 90.63
C CYS A 434 -29.30 40.66 90.44
N THR A 435 -28.97 41.30 89.32
CA THR A 435 -29.26 42.73 89.01
C THR A 435 -30.51 42.96 88.12
N ASP A 436 -31.06 44.19 88.14
CA ASP A 436 -32.35 44.55 87.52
C ASP A 436 -32.36 44.63 85.97
N THR A 437 -31.21 44.47 85.32
CA THR A 437 -31.07 44.38 83.84
C THR A 437 -30.76 42.94 83.40
N CYS A 438 -31.14 41.95 84.20
CA CYS A 438 -30.92 40.53 83.95
C CYS A 438 -29.44 40.16 83.79
N GLN A 439 -28.57 40.61 84.72
CA GLN A 439 -27.12 40.31 84.73
C GLN A 439 -26.65 39.78 86.12
N ILE A 440 -25.71 38.81 86.11
CA ILE A 440 -25.16 38.05 87.26
C ILE A 440 -24.07 38.88 88.01
N PRO A 441 -23.90 38.75 89.34
CA PRO A 441 -22.83 39.43 90.10
C PRO A 441 -21.41 39.00 89.69
N LEU A 442 -20.44 39.91 89.88
CA LEU A 442 -19.04 39.73 89.45
C LEU A 442 -18.27 38.71 90.33
N PRO A 443 -17.27 37.98 89.77
CA PRO A 443 -16.59 36.86 90.43
C PRO A 443 -15.85 37.17 91.74
N ALA A 444 -15.49 38.43 91.98
CA ALA A 444 -14.75 38.86 93.18
C ALA A 444 -15.61 38.89 94.46
N ASP A 445 -16.94 38.85 94.32
CA ASP A 445 -17.90 38.99 95.42
C ASP A 445 -18.51 37.63 95.84
N CYS A 446 -17.90 36.50 95.42
CA CYS A 446 -18.32 35.11 95.67
C CYS A 446 -17.40 34.38 96.68
N THR A 447 -17.94 33.48 97.52
CA THR A 447 -17.19 32.80 98.62
C THR A 447 -16.99 31.28 98.36
N PRO A 448 -15.74 30.70 98.35
CA PRO A 448 -15.46 29.29 97.98
C PRO A 448 -15.39 28.25 99.14
N PRO A 449 -15.50 26.91 98.86
CA PRO A 449 -15.38 25.78 99.82
C PRO A 449 -13.94 25.16 99.95
N THR A 450 -13.77 23.94 100.52
CA THR A 450 -12.47 23.25 100.84
C THR A 450 -12.25 21.91 100.08
N GLU A 451 -10.98 21.51 99.83
CA GLU A 451 -10.50 20.48 98.86
C GLU A 451 -10.71 18.95 99.11
N THR A 452 -10.90 18.13 98.05
CA THR A 452 -11.09 16.64 98.09
C THR A 452 -10.61 15.90 96.78
N CYS A 453 -9.96 14.70 96.81
CA CYS A 453 -9.58 13.92 95.56
C CYS A 453 -10.83 13.40 94.84
N ASN A 454 -11.33 14.18 93.89
CA ASN A 454 -12.54 13.98 93.11
C ASN A 454 -12.41 14.43 91.64
N GLY A 455 -11.25 14.97 91.24
CA GLY A 455 -10.96 15.43 89.88
C GLY A 455 -11.25 16.92 89.63
N VAL A 456 -11.41 17.75 90.66
CA VAL A 456 -11.73 19.20 90.57
C VAL A 456 -10.82 20.01 91.51
N ASP A 457 -10.68 21.32 91.28
CA ASP A 457 -9.99 22.29 92.17
C ASP A 457 -11.08 23.02 92.98
N ASP A 458 -11.31 22.58 94.22
CA ASP A 458 -12.46 22.98 95.05
C ASP A 458 -12.18 24.20 95.96
N ASP A 459 -10.92 24.50 96.26
CA ASP A 459 -10.50 25.58 97.16
C ASP A 459 -9.70 26.74 96.51
N CYS A 460 -9.62 26.75 95.18
CA CYS A 460 -9.05 27.82 94.35
C CYS A 460 -7.54 28.06 94.51
N VAL A 461 -6.77 27.02 94.82
CA VAL A 461 -5.30 27.08 94.70
C VAL A 461 -4.87 26.15 93.57
N SER A 462 -4.00 26.62 92.67
CA SER A 462 -3.79 26.04 91.34
C SER A 462 -3.56 24.51 91.27
N GLY A 463 -4.59 23.75 90.83
CA GLY A 463 -4.52 22.40 90.23
C GLY A 463 -5.62 21.42 90.71
N CYS A 464 -5.98 20.40 89.89
CA CYS A 464 -6.97 19.38 90.28
C CYS A 464 -6.39 18.40 91.29
N ASP A 465 -7.06 18.21 92.43
CA ASP A 465 -6.65 17.31 93.52
C ASP A 465 -5.20 17.55 94.00
N ASN A 466 -4.83 18.81 94.26
CA ASN A 466 -3.45 19.18 94.61
C ASN A 466 -2.91 18.41 95.83
N GLY A 467 -2.04 17.44 95.55
CA GLY A 467 -1.53 16.48 96.55
C GLY A 467 -1.46 15.02 96.06
N TRP A 468 -1.94 14.71 94.85
CA TRP A 468 -2.00 13.33 94.30
C TRP A 468 -1.30 13.14 92.92
N PRO A 469 -0.91 11.90 92.51
CA PRO A 469 -0.13 11.62 91.29
C PRO A 469 -0.83 11.83 89.93
N CYS A 470 -2.14 11.63 89.82
CA CYS A 470 -2.96 11.93 88.65
C CYS A 470 -4.42 12.18 89.07
N CYS A 471 -5.17 12.97 88.30
CA CYS A 471 -6.57 13.28 88.61
C CYS A 471 -7.46 12.07 88.28
N SER A 472 -8.27 11.63 89.25
CA SER A 472 -9.06 10.39 89.15
C SER A 472 -9.97 10.38 87.92
N GLY A 473 -9.95 9.29 87.15
CA GLY A 473 -10.80 9.12 85.95
C GLY A 473 -10.27 9.80 84.68
N THR A 474 -9.16 10.53 84.74
CA THR A 474 -8.53 11.12 83.55
C THR A 474 -7.71 10.09 82.78
N THR A 475 -7.74 10.18 81.44
CA THR A 475 -6.91 9.35 80.56
C THR A 475 -5.46 9.82 80.65
N VAL A 476 -4.56 8.92 81.01
CA VAL A 476 -3.14 9.18 81.17
C VAL A 476 -2.33 8.24 80.28
N PRO A 477 -1.16 8.68 79.77
CA PRO A 477 -0.28 7.81 78.98
C PRO A 477 0.27 6.68 79.85
N CYS A 478 0.21 5.45 79.34
CA CYS A 478 0.74 4.25 79.98
C CYS A 478 1.62 3.44 79.02
N PRO A 479 2.64 2.72 79.52
CA PRO A 479 3.48 1.86 78.69
C PRO A 479 2.75 0.54 78.31
N THR A 480 2.77 0.19 77.03
CA THR A 480 2.22 -1.07 76.49
C THR A 480 3.24 -2.22 76.57
N THR A 481 2.81 -3.43 76.21
CA THR A 481 3.64 -4.65 76.23
C THR A 481 4.72 -4.71 75.14
N CYS A 482 4.56 -3.99 74.02
CA CYS A 482 5.57 -3.94 72.95
C CYS A 482 6.44 -2.65 72.96
N GLY A 483 6.25 -1.78 73.96
CA GLY A 483 7.08 -0.60 74.18
C GLY A 483 6.56 0.71 73.58
N SER A 484 5.37 0.68 72.95
CA SER A 484 4.61 1.88 72.54
C SER A 484 3.92 2.55 73.75
N VAL A 485 3.55 3.83 73.61
CA VAL A 485 2.79 4.55 74.64
C VAL A 485 1.32 4.48 74.27
N GLY A 486 0.56 3.71 75.04
CA GLY A 486 -0.89 3.56 74.90
C GLY A 486 -1.64 4.49 75.84
N THR A 487 -2.96 4.35 75.85
CA THR A 487 -3.83 5.13 76.74
C THR A 487 -4.53 4.23 77.77
N GLY A 488 -4.61 4.72 79.01
CA GLY A 488 -5.26 4.04 80.14
C GLY A 488 -5.82 5.04 81.14
N THR A 489 -6.84 4.65 81.90
CA THR A 489 -7.55 5.56 82.81
C THR A 489 -6.93 5.58 84.22
N CYS A 490 -6.68 6.77 84.75
CA CYS A 490 -6.20 6.97 86.12
C CYS A 490 -7.21 6.39 87.11
N THR A 491 -6.74 5.55 88.03
CA THR A 491 -7.59 4.79 88.96
C THR A 491 -8.29 5.71 89.97
N THR A 492 -9.39 5.25 90.57
CA THR A 492 -10.19 5.99 91.59
C THR A 492 -9.45 6.31 92.89
N SER A 493 -8.21 5.83 93.03
CA SER A 493 -7.26 6.19 94.09
C SER A 493 -6.18 7.16 93.60
N CYS A 494 -6.44 7.89 92.51
CA CYS A 494 -5.56 8.90 91.94
C CYS A 494 -4.16 8.29 91.51
N ALA A 495 -4.11 7.07 90.88
CA ALA A 495 -2.87 6.36 90.44
C ALA A 495 -2.88 5.80 88.98
N VAL A 496 -1.71 5.74 88.31
CA VAL A 496 -1.53 5.39 86.87
C VAL A 496 -1.52 3.87 86.60
N PRO A 497 -2.24 3.34 85.58
CA PRO A 497 -2.27 1.91 85.22
C PRO A 497 -1.08 1.43 84.36
N THR A 498 -0.75 0.12 84.40
CA THR A 498 0.36 -0.49 83.62
C THR A 498 0.00 -1.85 83.01
N GLY A 499 0.60 -2.22 81.87
CA GLY A 499 0.49 -3.55 81.26
C GLY A 499 -0.75 -3.72 80.39
N SER A 500 -1.42 -4.88 80.46
CA SER A 500 -2.58 -5.22 79.63
C SER A 500 -3.84 -4.37 79.88
N ALA A 501 -3.80 -3.44 80.83
CA ALA A 501 -4.83 -2.43 81.07
C ALA A 501 -4.64 -1.16 80.21
N CYS A 502 -3.60 -1.14 79.36
CA CYS A 502 -3.26 -0.05 78.46
C CYS A 502 -3.58 -0.47 77.02
N THR A 503 -4.43 0.28 76.32
CA THR A 503 -4.79 -0.02 74.92
C THR A 503 -3.69 0.51 74.00
N PRO A 504 -3.07 -0.33 73.15
CA PRO A 504 -2.07 0.12 72.19
C PRO A 504 -2.70 1.02 71.10
N PRO A 505 -1.94 1.98 70.56
CA PRO A 505 -2.42 2.85 69.48
C PRO A 505 -2.57 2.08 68.15
N PRO A 506 -3.33 2.63 67.19
CA PRO A 506 -3.37 2.09 65.82
C PRO A 506 -2.02 2.27 65.11
N GLU A 507 -1.77 1.43 64.08
CA GLU A 507 -0.58 1.50 63.22
C GLU A 507 -0.33 2.89 62.62
N THR A 508 0.92 3.35 62.73
CA THR A 508 1.42 4.55 62.08
C THR A 508 2.53 4.18 61.12
N CYS A 509 2.54 4.73 59.91
CA CYS A 509 3.60 4.49 58.93
C CYS A 509 4.97 4.95 59.47
N ASN A 510 5.71 4.04 60.10
CA ASN A 510 6.98 4.31 60.76
C ASN A 510 7.94 3.11 60.73
N GLY A 511 7.53 1.99 60.11
CA GLY A 511 8.33 0.77 59.98
C GLY A 511 8.45 -0.04 61.27
N ARG A 512 7.51 0.14 62.22
CA ARG A 512 7.40 -0.60 63.48
C ARG A 512 6.02 -1.25 63.58
N ASP A 513 5.87 -2.04 64.62
CA ASP A 513 4.62 -2.70 65.03
C ASP A 513 4.08 -1.89 66.23
N ASP A 514 3.19 -0.94 65.96
CA ASP A 514 2.65 0.01 66.94
C ASP A 514 1.45 -0.57 67.71
N ASP A 515 0.66 -1.43 67.05
CA ASP A 515 -0.53 -2.10 67.59
C ASP A 515 -0.25 -3.48 68.22
N CYS A 516 1.00 -3.93 68.14
CA CYS A 516 1.55 -5.15 68.73
C CYS A 516 0.96 -6.45 68.17
N ASP A 517 0.50 -6.48 66.91
CA ASP A 517 -0.10 -7.67 66.28
C ASP A 517 0.91 -8.55 65.49
N GLY A 518 2.15 -8.09 65.36
CA GLY A 518 3.25 -8.80 64.70
C GLY A 518 3.47 -8.43 63.23
N GLY A 519 2.70 -7.50 62.67
CA GLY A 519 2.97 -6.85 61.39
C GLY A 519 3.74 -5.54 61.53
N CYS A 520 4.41 -5.08 60.46
CA CYS A 520 4.89 -3.70 60.39
C CYS A 520 4.04 -2.93 59.38
N ASP A 521 3.46 -1.81 59.82
CA ASP A 521 2.58 -0.95 59.03
C ASP A 521 1.42 -1.71 58.33
N ASN A 522 0.92 -2.80 58.93
CA ASN A 522 -0.13 -3.64 58.35
C ASN A 522 -1.49 -2.95 58.40
N GLY A 523 -1.91 -2.47 57.23
CA GLY A 523 -2.98 -1.48 57.06
C GLY A 523 -2.62 -0.45 55.99
N PHE A 524 -1.33 -0.35 55.65
CA PHE A 524 -0.79 0.43 54.53
C PHE A 524 -0.34 -0.47 53.36
N ALA A 525 -0.02 0.13 52.21
CA ALA A 525 0.29 -0.61 50.96
C ALA A 525 1.63 -1.36 50.99
N CYS A 526 2.56 -0.94 51.86
CA CYS A 526 3.86 -1.56 52.07
C CYS A 526 4.48 -1.08 53.38
N CYS A 527 5.39 -1.87 53.96
CA CYS A 527 6.16 -1.48 55.14
C CYS A 527 7.30 -0.55 54.72
N GLN A 528 7.51 0.54 55.47
CA GLN A 528 8.43 1.61 55.10
C GLN A 528 9.85 1.08 54.77
N SER A 529 10.42 1.52 53.65
CA SER A 529 11.75 1.08 53.14
C SER A 529 11.85 -0.36 52.62
N SER A 530 10.74 -1.09 52.50
CA SER A 530 10.71 -2.37 51.79
C SER A 530 10.88 -2.19 50.27
N THR A 531 11.47 -3.17 49.59
CA THR A 531 11.63 -3.20 48.13
C THR A 531 10.72 -4.24 47.50
N GLY A 532 10.04 -3.87 46.41
CA GLY A 532 9.15 -4.75 45.64
C GLY A 532 9.43 -4.67 44.13
N THR A 533 8.88 -5.63 43.37
CA THR A 533 8.97 -5.65 41.90
C THR A 533 7.83 -4.84 41.26
N CYS A 534 8.08 -4.26 40.09
CA CYS A 534 7.10 -3.53 39.29
C CYS A 534 7.24 -3.82 37.80
N THR A 535 6.20 -3.51 37.05
CA THR A 535 6.25 -3.42 35.59
C THR A 535 6.40 -1.95 35.22
N SER A 536 7.42 -1.63 34.41
CA SER A 536 7.66 -0.29 33.90
C SER A 536 6.63 0.10 32.81
N SER A 537 6.65 1.35 32.35
CA SER A 537 5.77 1.83 31.27
C SER A 537 6.01 1.14 29.93
N CYS A 538 7.20 0.60 29.69
CA CYS A 538 7.57 -0.13 28.48
C CYS A 538 7.46 -1.67 28.64
N GLY A 539 7.00 -2.16 29.80
CA GLY A 539 6.73 -3.60 30.02
C GLY A 539 7.88 -4.39 30.65
N THR A 540 9.01 -3.76 30.97
CA THR A 540 10.16 -4.38 31.64
C THR A 540 9.94 -4.55 33.15
N VAL A 541 10.59 -5.55 33.75
CA VAL A 541 10.50 -5.81 35.19
C VAL A 541 11.48 -4.92 35.95
N GLY A 542 10.97 -3.86 36.56
CA GLY A 542 11.73 -2.91 37.38
C GLY A 542 11.63 -3.15 38.89
N SER A 543 12.27 -2.27 39.66
CA SER A 543 12.25 -2.26 41.13
C SER A 543 11.58 -1.00 41.68
N ARG A 544 10.89 -1.11 42.81
CA ARG A 544 10.28 0.02 43.53
C ARG A 544 10.56 -0.05 45.01
N THR A 545 10.72 1.11 45.65
CA THR A 545 10.98 1.22 47.09
C THR A 545 9.77 1.86 47.78
N CYS A 546 9.37 1.33 48.93
CA CYS A 546 8.30 1.87 49.73
C CYS A 546 8.73 3.19 50.39
N SER A 547 7.97 4.25 50.16
CA SER A 547 8.24 5.60 50.65
C SER A 547 7.98 5.76 52.15
N SER A 548 8.37 6.90 52.72
CA SER A 548 8.06 7.28 54.10
C SER A 548 6.58 7.55 54.37
N SER A 549 5.72 7.49 53.34
CA SER A 549 4.26 7.53 53.48
C SER A 549 3.61 6.15 53.27
N CYS A 550 4.41 5.08 53.29
CA CYS A 550 3.95 3.69 53.13
C CYS A 550 3.18 3.47 51.82
N THR A 551 3.64 4.14 50.77
CA THR A 551 3.20 4.00 49.39
C THR A 551 4.37 3.55 48.52
N TRP A 552 4.10 2.74 47.51
CA TRP A 552 5.12 2.35 46.55
C TRP A 552 5.61 3.57 45.75
N GLY A 553 6.93 3.78 45.73
CA GLY A 553 7.56 4.75 44.85
C GLY A 553 7.43 4.37 43.36
N ALA A 554 7.85 5.30 42.50
CA ALA A 554 7.91 5.08 41.06
C ALA A 554 8.76 3.85 40.72
N CYS A 555 8.38 3.15 39.65
CA CYS A 555 9.13 2.01 39.16
C CYS A 555 10.45 2.49 38.56
N THR A 556 11.57 1.97 39.06
CA THR A 556 12.90 2.16 38.47
C THR A 556 13.16 0.99 37.52
N PRO A 557 13.20 1.22 36.20
CA PRO A 557 13.47 0.18 35.22
C PRO A 557 14.94 -0.31 35.29
N PRO A 558 15.25 -1.49 34.73
CA PRO A 558 16.62 -2.01 34.63
C PRO A 558 17.47 -1.17 33.65
N ALA A 559 18.78 -1.42 33.61
CA ALA A 559 19.68 -0.77 32.64
C ALA A 559 19.67 -1.50 31.28
N GLU A 560 19.98 -0.76 30.22
CA GLU A 560 20.01 -1.20 28.82
C GLU A 560 20.85 -2.47 28.54
N THR A 561 20.29 -3.34 27.70
CA THR A 561 20.97 -4.54 27.16
C THR A 561 20.80 -4.58 25.64
N CYS A 562 21.90 -4.75 24.89
CA CYS A 562 21.89 -4.90 23.42
C CYS A 562 20.93 -6.00 22.94
N ASN A 563 19.67 -5.64 22.68
CA ASN A 563 18.60 -6.55 22.31
C ASN A 563 17.59 -5.94 21.32
N GLY A 564 17.78 -4.67 20.93
CA GLY A 564 16.88 -3.96 20.01
C GLY A 564 15.59 -3.46 20.65
N HIS A 565 15.54 -3.39 21.98
CA HIS A 565 14.45 -2.83 22.76
C HIS A 565 14.94 -1.68 23.64
N ASP A 566 13.97 -0.91 24.13
CA ASP A 566 14.16 0.14 25.13
C ASP A 566 13.88 -0.49 26.50
N ASP A 567 14.93 -0.88 27.22
CA ASP A 567 14.86 -1.61 28.49
C ASP A 567 14.65 -0.68 29.70
N ASP A 568 15.16 0.55 29.60
CA ASP A 568 15.13 1.60 30.63
C ASP A 568 14.02 2.66 30.42
N CYS A 569 13.22 2.49 29.38
CA CYS A 569 12.05 3.27 29.00
C CYS A 569 12.36 4.76 28.75
N ASP A 570 13.55 5.10 28.28
CA ASP A 570 13.96 6.49 28.01
C ASP A 570 13.66 6.95 26.56
N THR A 571 13.04 6.09 25.75
CA THR A 571 12.74 6.25 24.31
C THR A 571 13.90 6.01 23.34
N SER A 572 15.06 5.61 23.85
CA SER A 572 16.24 5.23 23.10
C SER A 572 16.46 3.72 23.21
N CYS A 573 16.70 3.04 22.08
CA CYS A 573 17.10 1.63 22.12
C CYS A 573 18.61 1.51 22.36
N ASP A 574 19.02 0.55 23.20
CA ASP A 574 20.42 0.14 23.42
C ASP A 574 21.39 1.32 23.65
N GLU A 575 21.01 2.31 24.47
CA GLU A 575 21.87 3.48 24.67
C GLU A 575 23.17 3.17 25.45
N GLY A 576 24.26 3.83 25.04
CA GLY A 576 25.63 3.48 25.46
C GLY A 576 26.36 2.49 24.53
N TRP A 577 25.68 1.99 23.50
CA TRP A 577 26.26 1.21 22.40
C TRP A 577 26.43 2.05 21.12
N ALA A 578 27.02 1.47 20.07
CA ALA A 578 27.23 2.21 18.82
C ALA A 578 25.95 2.35 17.97
N CYS A 579 24.97 1.45 18.19
CA CYS A 579 23.68 1.39 17.51
C CYS A 579 22.76 0.34 18.13
N CYS A 580 21.46 0.40 17.83
CA CYS A 580 20.50 -0.61 18.29
C CYS A 580 20.56 -1.88 17.43
N ALA A 581 20.47 -3.04 18.06
CA ALA A 581 20.63 -4.32 17.38
C ALA A 581 19.64 -4.48 16.20
N GLY A 582 20.18 -4.68 14.99
CA GLY A 582 19.36 -4.88 13.79
C GLY A 582 18.80 -3.60 13.15
N ASP A 583 19.05 -2.42 13.73
CA ASP A 583 18.66 -1.17 13.11
C ASP A 583 19.31 -1.00 11.73
N VAL A 584 18.62 -0.31 10.83
CA VAL A 584 19.16 0.08 9.52
C VAL A 584 19.26 1.59 9.47
N ARG A 585 20.43 2.11 9.10
CA ARG A 585 20.62 3.54 8.82
C ARG A 585 21.13 3.77 7.40
N TYR A 586 20.84 4.94 6.87
CA TYR A 586 21.42 5.38 5.61
C TYR A 586 22.90 5.73 5.76
N CYS A 587 23.63 5.56 4.68
CA CYS A 587 25.04 5.84 4.57
C CYS A 587 25.38 6.30 3.16
N SER A 588 26.53 6.95 3.00
CA SER A 588 27.04 7.26 1.67
C SER A 588 27.83 6.06 1.15
N HIS A 589 27.30 5.37 0.15
CA HIS A 589 28.03 4.40 -0.65
C HIS A 589 28.76 5.15 -1.78
N SER A 590 29.96 4.72 -2.16
CA SER A 590 30.78 5.43 -3.15
C SER A 590 30.70 4.77 -4.52
N CYS A 591 29.81 5.28 -5.36
CA CYS A 591 29.73 4.93 -6.79
C CYS A 591 30.71 5.78 -7.61
N GLY A 592 31.99 5.43 -7.56
CA GLY A 592 33.06 6.22 -8.19
C GLY A 592 33.23 7.59 -7.53
N SER A 593 33.04 8.68 -8.28
CA SER A 593 33.18 10.06 -7.76
C SER A 593 31.89 10.66 -7.19
N THR A 594 30.76 9.97 -7.36
CA THR A 594 29.44 10.41 -6.88
C THR A 594 29.03 9.56 -5.70
N PRO A 595 28.86 10.15 -4.49
CA PRO A 595 28.27 9.42 -3.39
C PRO A 595 26.81 9.12 -3.73
N THR A 596 26.36 7.89 -3.49
CA THR A 596 24.97 7.45 -3.57
C THR A 596 24.47 7.07 -2.18
N ALA A 597 23.15 6.97 -2.04
CA ALA A 597 22.55 6.49 -0.81
C ALA A 597 22.72 4.97 -0.75
N GLY A 598 23.26 4.48 0.35
CA GLY A 598 23.22 3.07 0.72
C GLY A 598 22.61 2.90 2.10
N THR A 599 22.47 1.66 2.52
CA THR A 599 22.05 1.27 3.87
C THR A 599 23.16 0.49 4.56
N GLN A 600 23.20 0.61 5.89
CA GLN A 600 24.05 -0.22 6.73
C GLN A 600 23.23 -0.67 7.93
N THR A 601 23.28 -1.96 8.20
CA THR A 601 22.60 -2.58 9.34
C THR A 601 23.52 -2.60 10.54
N CYS A 602 22.99 -2.30 11.72
CA CYS A 602 23.67 -2.48 12.98
C CYS A 602 23.87 -3.96 13.22
N ARG A 603 25.11 -4.35 13.49
CA ARG A 603 25.42 -5.74 13.83
C ARG A 603 24.69 -6.11 15.12
N GLY A 604 24.20 -7.35 15.22
CA GLY A 604 23.44 -7.82 16.40
C GLY A 604 24.22 -7.86 17.72
N ASP A 605 25.47 -7.40 17.75
CA ASP A 605 26.27 -7.18 18.98
C ASP A 605 26.35 -5.69 19.37
N CYS A 606 25.61 -4.81 18.68
CA CYS A 606 25.55 -3.35 18.87
C CYS A 606 26.92 -2.63 18.82
N ALA A 607 27.96 -3.31 18.36
CA ALA A 607 29.34 -2.84 18.46
C ALA A 607 29.73 -1.95 17.28
N VAL A 608 29.18 -2.23 16.09
CA VAL A 608 29.50 -1.54 14.85
C VAL A 608 28.32 -1.58 13.88
N TRP A 609 28.24 -0.54 13.04
CA TRP A 609 27.47 -0.59 11.80
C TRP A 609 28.24 -1.41 10.75
N LEU A 610 27.53 -2.26 10.02
CA LEU A 610 28.10 -3.01 8.90
C LEU A 610 28.51 -2.07 7.75
N THR A 611 29.17 -2.63 6.73
CA THR A 611 29.56 -1.87 5.54
C THR A 611 28.33 -1.34 4.81
N CYS A 612 28.45 -0.12 4.29
CA CYS A 612 27.41 0.51 3.49
C CYS A 612 27.21 -0.23 2.15
N THR A 613 26.05 -0.83 1.95
CA THR A 613 25.61 -1.47 0.70
C THR A 613 24.51 -0.62 0.05
N GLY A 614 24.53 -0.48 -1.27
CA GLY A 614 23.46 0.20 -1.98
C GLY A 614 23.80 0.43 -3.45
N GLU A 615 22.75 0.64 -4.22
CA GLU A 615 22.80 0.73 -5.67
C GLU A 615 23.54 1.96 -6.22
N CYS A 616 24.20 1.78 -7.36
CA CYS A 616 24.70 2.86 -8.20
C CYS A 616 23.86 2.97 -9.45
N CYS A 617 23.55 4.19 -9.91
CA CYS A 617 22.89 4.44 -11.20
C CYS A 617 23.77 4.08 -12.40
N ASN A 618 24.01 2.80 -12.64
CA ASN A 618 24.93 2.27 -13.65
C ASN A 618 24.28 1.15 -14.51
N GLY A 619 23.04 0.76 -14.21
CA GLY A 619 22.33 -0.31 -14.92
C GLY A 619 22.79 -1.73 -14.55
N VAL A 620 23.40 -1.89 -13.37
CA VAL A 620 23.87 -3.14 -12.78
C VAL A 620 23.26 -3.26 -11.38
N ASP A 621 22.97 -4.49 -10.98
CA ASP A 621 22.60 -4.87 -9.61
C ASP A 621 23.87 -4.86 -8.72
N ASP A 622 24.03 -3.84 -7.88
CA ASP A 622 25.24 -3.62 -7.05
C ASP A 622 25.13 -4.24 -5.64
N ASP A 623 23.92 -4.54 -5.16
CA ASP A 623 23.66 -5.16 -3.85
C ASP A 623 23.17 -6.61 -3.90
N SER A 624 23.06 -7.18 -5.11
CA SER A 624 22.76 -8.58 -5.43
C SER A 624 21.34 -9.03 -5.04
N ASP A 625 20.37 -8.13 -5.03
CA ASP A 625 18.96 -8.44 -4.74
C ASP A 625 18.13 -8.79 -5.99
N THR A 626 18.75 -8.82 -7.18
CA THR A 626 18.19 -9.07 -8.52
C THR A 626 17.42 -7.91 -9.16
N LEU A 627 17.22 -6.80 -8.45
CA LEU A 627 16.71 -5.56 -9.00
C LEU A 627 17.89 -4.70 -9.49
N VAL A 628 17.61 -3.71 -10.34
CA VAL A 628 18.65 -2.85 -10.92
C VAL A 628 18.31 -1.39 -10.65
N ASP A 629 19.27 -0.66 -10.07
CA ASP A 629 19.17 0.76 -9.74
C ASP A 629 17.94 1.13 -8.86
N GLU A 630 17.46 0.23 -7.99
CA GLU A 630 16.41 0.47 -7.00
C GLU A 630 16.94 1.09 -5.72
N GLY A 631 16.06 1.70 -4.93
CA GLY A 631 16.49 2.36 -3.70
C GLY A 631 17.39 3.58 -3.92
N VAL A 632 17.65 4.00 -5.16
CA VAL A 632 18.52 5.12 -5.52
C VAL A 632 17.81 6.10 -6.46
N TRP A 633 18.11 7.40 -6.32
CA TRP A 633 17.62 8.43 -7.22
C TRP A 633 18.55 8.58 -8.42
N CYS A 634 18.05 8.27 -9.60
CA CYS A 634 18.81 8.34 -10.85
C CYS A 634 18.27 9.41 -11.79
N PRO A 635 19.14 10.15 -12.50
CA PRO A 635 18.71 10.93 -13.66
C PRO A 635 18.04 10.00 -14.68
N ILE A 636 16.89 10.41 -15.20
CA ILE A 636 16.19 9.62 -16.21
C ILE A 636 17.03 9.48 -17.48
N ASN A 637 17.00 8.30 -18.09
CA ASN A 637 17.78 7.98 -19.28
C ASN A 637 16.88 7.46 -20.43
N PRO A 638 16.87 8.09 -21.62
CA PRO A 638 17.65 9.29 -21.99
C PRO A 638 17.18 10.56 -21.28
N ALA A 639 18.13 11.48 -21.07
CA ALA A 639 17.84 12.80 -20.52
C ALA A 639 16.87 13.59 -21.42
N PRO A 640 16.09 14.52 -20.86
CA PRO A 640 15.20 15.38 -21.63
C PRO A 640 15.96 16.15 -22.73
N PRO A 641 15.36 16.35 -23.91
CA PRO A 641 16.02 17.03 -25.04
C PRO A 641 16.24 18.54 -24.84
N VAL A 642 15.78 19.10 -23.71
CA VAL A 642 15.89 20.52 -23.37
C VAL A 642 16.25 20.69 -21.89
N SER A 643 17.04 21.73 -21.58
CA SER A 643 17.53 22.01 -20.22
C SER A 643 16.79 23.18 -19.54
N VAL A 644 15.48 23.31 -19.78
CA VAL A 644 14.64 24.35 -19.17
C VAL A 644 14.27 23.99 -17.73
N THR A 645 13.75 24.93 -16.96
CA THR A 645 13.14 24.59 -15.68
C THR A 645 11.81 23.88 -15.90
N PHE A 646 11.68 22.66 -15.36
CA PHE A 646 10.42 21.95 -15.25
C PHE A 646 9.77 22.30 -13.91
N ASN A 647 8.52 22.77 -13.94
CA ASN A 647 7.80 23.20 -12.74
C ASN A 647 6.89 22.11 -12.21
N ASP A 648 6.41 21.21 -13.06
CA ASP A 648 5.48 20.17 -12.65
C ASP A 648 5.62 18.88 -13.47
N VAL A 649 5.28 17.77 -12.82
CA VAL A 649 5.31 16.41 -13.36
C VAL A 649 4.03 15.68 -12.97
N PHE A 650 3.40 15.04 -13.96
CA PHE A 650 2.28 14.15 -13.72
C PHE A 650 2.55 12.81 -14.38
N ALA A 651 2.58 11.76 -13.57
CA ALA A 651 2.88 10.41 -14.02
C ALA A 651 1.60 9.57 -13.95
N VAL A 652 1.08 9.18 -15.12
CA VAL A 652 -0.09 8.31 -15.23
C VAL A 652 0.32 6.85 -14.99
N ARG A 653 1.44 6.48 -15.60
CA ARG A 653 2.18 5.23 -15.46
C ARG A 653 3.65 5.57 -15.70
N ASP A 654 4.57 4.68 -15.33
CA ASP A 654 6.02 4.84 -15.55
C ASP A 654 6.41 5.04 -17.04
N THR A 655 5.54 4.61 -17.95
CA THR A 655 5.65 4.76 -19.41
C THR A 655 4.82 5.91 -20.01
N ASN A 656 4.16 6.73 -19.19
CA ASN A 656 3.39 7.90 -19.66
C ASN A 656 3.48 9.01 -18.60
N VAL A 657 4.54 9.80 -18.72
CA VAL A 657 4.84 10.91 -17.80
C VAL A 657 4.87 12.21 -18.57
N TRP A 658 4.16 13.22 -18.05
CA TRP A 658 4.10 14.56 -18.62
C TRP A 658 4.88 15.51 -17.74
N VAL A 659 5.74 16.32 -18.35
CA VAL A 659 6.49 17.37 -17.66
C VAL A 659 6.29 18.69 -18.36
N VAL A 660 6.07 19.74 -17.58
CA VAL A 660 5.83 21.09 -18.08
C VAL A 660 6.77 22.09 -17.45
N GLY A 661 7.10 23.15 -18.18
CA GLY A 661 8.16 24.05 -17.76
C GLY A 661 8.15 25.44 -18.38
N SER A 662 9.28 26.13 -18.18
CA SER A 662 9.53 27.46 -18.72
C SER A 662 9.46 27.49 -20.25
N GLY A 663 9.11 28.65 -20.79
CA GLY A 663 9.03 28.88 -22.24
C GLY A 663 7.95 28.07 -22.93
N GLY A 664 6.92 27.61 -22.20
CA GLY A 664 5.84 26.84 -22.77
C GLY A 664 6.16 25.38 -23.03
N THR A 665 7.23 24.88 -22.43
CA THR A 665 7.72 23.52 -22.71
C THR A 665 6.75 22.48 -22.16
N VAL A 666 6.37 21.53 -23.01
CA VAL A 666 5.63 20.32 -22.64
C VAL A 666 6.34 19.12 -23.26
N LEU A 667 6.75 18.17 -22.44
CA LEU A 667 7.34 16.91 -22.90
C LEU A 667 6.54 15.72 -22.37
N GLN A 668 6.53 14.65 -23.15
CA GLN A 668 5.93 13.37 -22.80
C GLN A 668 6.99 12.28 -22.84
N TRP A 669 7.11 11.52 -21.76
CA TRP A 669 7.94 10.33 -21.63
C TRP A 669 7.13 9.08 -21.98
N SER A 670 7.69 8.20 -22.80
CA SER A 670 7.03 6.96 -23.25
C SER A 670 7.54 5.68 -22.56
N GLY A 671 8.40 5.80 -21.54
CA GLY A 671 9.13 4.65 -20.95
C GLY A 671 10.53 4.43 -21.51
N SER A 672 10.78 4.91 -22.74
CA SER A 672 12.05 4.71 -23.44
C SER A 672 12.59 5.97 -24.13
N GLY A 673 11.79 7.04 -24.21
CA GLY A 673 12.20 8.26 -24.87
C GLY A 673 11.25 9.43 -24.65
N TRP A 674 11.72 10.62 -25.03
CA TRP A 674 11.00 11.88 -24.89
C TRP A 674 10.40 12.35 -26.21
N THR A 675 9.13 12.69 -26.18
CA THR A 675 8.44 13.40 -27.27
C THR A 675 8.18 14.84 -26.86
N ASN A 676 8.59 15.80 -27.69
CA ASN A 676 8.24 17.20 -27.49
C ASN A 676 6.80 17.45 -27.95
N ARG A 677 5.95 17.87 -27.01
CA ARG A 677 4.52 18.17 -27.22
C ARG A 677 4.22 19.66 -27.05
N SER A 678 5.24 20.52 -27.08
CA SER A 678 5.07 21.97 -26.91
C SER A 678 4.34 22.59 -28.11
N ASP A 679 3.35 23.44 -27.84
CA ASP A 679 2.66 24.27 -28.82
C ASP A 679 3.36 25.64 -28.99
N ALA A 680 3.50 26.12 -30.22
CA ALA A 680 4.14 27.42 -30.50
C ALA A 680 3.36 28.63 -29.92
N GLY A 681 2.08 28.45 -29.59
CA GLY A 681 1.25 29.43 -28.90
C GLY A 681 1.55 29.57 -27.41
N PHE A 682 2.40 28.71 -26.84
CA PHE A 682 2.87 28.87 -25.47
C PHE A 682 4.01 29.89 -25.40
N THR A 683 3.79 31.01 -24.71
CA THR A 683 4.81 32.08 -24.55
C THR A 683 5.15 32.38 -23.09
N GLY A 684 4.51 31.68 -22.14
CA GLY A 684 4.71 31.84 -20.69
C GLY A 684 5.26 30.59 -20.02
N THR A 685 5.47 30.65 -18.70
CA THR A 685 5.84 29.47 -17.91
C THR A 685 4.61 28.64 -17.64
N LEU A 686 4.67 27.34 -17.96
CA LEU A 686 3.68 26.37 -17.52
C LEU A 686 4.05 25.88 -16.12
N ARG A 687 3.05 25.77 -15.25
CA ARG A 687 3.21 25.59 -13.80
C ARG A 687 2.56 24.34 -13.26
N GLY A 688 1.49 23.87 -13.90
CA GLY A 688 0.79 22.65 -13.50
C GLY A 688 0.41 21.83 -14.74
N VAL A 689 0.42 20.50 -14.59
CA VAL A 689 -0.03 19.54 -15.59
C VAL A 689 -0.82 18.43 -14.93
N TRP A 690 -1.90 18.04 -15.59
CA TRP A 690 -2.69 16.88 -15.21
C TRP A 690 -3.10 16.08 -16.43
N SER A 691 -3.19 14.76 -16.30
CA SER A 691 -3.60 13.87 -17.39
C SER A 691 -4.44 12.69 -16.88
N LEU A 692 -5.26 12.12 -17.76
CA LEU A 692 -5.97 10.87 -17.50
C LEU A 692 -5.14 9.63 -17.85
N SER A 693 -5.64 8.46 -17.45
CA SER A 693 -5.13 7.13 -17.78
C SER A 693 -4.83 6.90 -19.28
N SER A 694 -5.60 7.56 -20.16
CA SER A 694 -5.32 7.64 -21.60
C SER A 694 -4.60 8.97 -21.94
N PRO A 695 -3.52 8.96 -22.75
CA PRO A 695 -2.77 10.17 -23.16
C PRO A 695 -3.57 11.13 -24.06
N THR A 696 -4.87 10.90 -24.21
CA THR A 696 -5.81 11.68 -25.02
C THR A 696 -6.32 12.91 -24.29
N THR A 697 -6.20 13.00 -22.97
CA THR A 697 -6.65 14.18 -22.22
C THR A 697 -5.54 14.65 -21.29
N VAL A 698 -4.99 15.82 -21.61
CA VAL A 698 -3.97 16.51 -20.82
C VAL A 698 -4.42 17.95 -20.65
N VAL A 699 -4.31 18.48 -19.44
CA VAL A 699 -4.55 19.89 -19.15
C VAL A 699 -3.26 20.49 -18.61
N VAL A 700 -2.90 21.65 -19.16
CA VAL A 700 -1.74 22.42 -18.69
C VAL A 700 -2.16 23.82 -18.35
N VAL A 701 -1.60 24.34 -17.27
CA VAL A 701 -1.89 25.67 -16.74
C VAL A 701 -0.62 26.47 -16.48
N GLY A 702 -0.71 27.80 -16.47
CA GLY A 702 0.46 28.62 -16.21
C GLY A 702 0.24 30.14 -16.18
N ASP A 703 1.32 30.85 -16.47
CA ASP A 703 1.36 32.32 -16.50
C ASP A 703 0.37 32.92 -17.50
N ARG A 704 -0.11 34.14 -17.18
CA ARG A 704 -0.99 34.94 -18.05
C ARG A 704 -2.34 34.27 -18.35
N GLY A 705 -2.88 33.56 -17.36
CA GLY A 705 -4.12 32.79 -17.49
C GLY A 705 -4.01 31.67 -18.52
N ALA A 706 -2.80 31.14 -18.76
CA ALA A 706 -2.62 30.04 -19.69
C ALA A 706 -3.39 28.83 -19.17
N LEU A 707 -4.32 28.35 -19.99
CA LEU A 707 -5.04 27.10 -19.82
C LEU A 707 -5.21 26.48 -21.20
N ARG A 708 -4.73 25.25 -21.37
CA ARG A 708 -4.87 24.48 -22.62
C ARG A 708 -5.27 23.05 -22.32
N THR A 709 -6.01 22.47 -23.25
CA THR A 709 -6.41 21.07 -23.22
C THR A 709 -5.91 20.36 -24.47
N TRP A 710 -5.33 19.19 -24.28
CA TRP A 710 -4.91 18.26 -25.31
C TRP A 710 -6.00 17.22 -25.53
N ASN A 711 -6.30 16.91 -26.79
CA ASN A 711 -7.32 15.91 -27.17
C ASN A 711 -6.73 14.61 -27.76
N GLY A 712 -5.42 14.37 -27.57
CA GLY A 712 -4.70 13.25 -28.18
C GLY A 712 -3.90 13.63 -29.41
N SER A 713 -4.22 14.76 -30.06
CA SER A 713 -3.56 15.19 -31.30
C SER A 713 -3.18 16.66 -31.36
N THR A 714 -3.97 17.53 -30.72
CA THR A 714 -3.82 18.98 -30.83
C THR A 714 -4.15 19.66 -29.51
N TRP A 715 -3.49 20.80 -29.28
CA TRP A 715 -3.81 21.69 -28.18
C TRP A 715 -4.95 22.62 -28.55
N THR A 716 -5.89 22.79 -27.63
CA THR A 716 -6.99 23.74 -27.75
C THR A 716 -7.02 24.69 -26.57
N THR A 717 -7.48 25.92 -26.80
CA THR A 717 -7.72 26.91 -25.74
C THR A 717 -9.21 26.96 -25.47
N PRO A 718 -9.71 26.44 -24.34
CA PRO A 718 -11.12 26.51 -24.06
C PRO A 718 -11.53 27.93 -23.66
N THR A 719 -12.80 28.25 -23.87
CA THR A 719 -13.39 29.51 -23.43
C THR A 719 -13.78 29.40 -21.96
N VAL A 720 -13.16 30.23 -21.11
CA VAL A 720 -13.47 30.31 -19.68
C VAL A 720 -14.44 31.47 -19.42
N THR A 721 -15.45 31.26 -18.58
CA THR A 721 -16.44 32.29 -18.21
C THR A 721 -16.54 32.46 -16.69
N PRO A 722 -16.27 33.67 -16.13
CA PRO A 722 -15.67 34.85 -16.78
C PRO A 722 -14.29 34.58 -17.38
N ALA A 723 -13.90 35.39 -18.36
CA ALA A 723 -12.60 35.24 -19.01
C ALA A 723 -11.45 35.54 -18.04
N LEU A 724 -10.40 34.73 -18.09
CA LEU A 724 -9.17 34.96 -17.33
C LEU A 724 -8.43 36.18 -17.88
N ASP A 725 -7.92 37.03 -16.99
CA ASP A 725 -7.09 38.17 -17.39
C ASP A 725 -5.62 37.73 -17.62
N THR A 726 -4.84 38.58 -18.28
CA THR A 726 -3.43 38.28 -18.62
C THR A 726 -2.43 38.47 -17.47
N ASN A 727 -2.89 38.94 -16.31
CA ASN A 727 -2.12 39.05 -15.07
C ASN A 727 -2.39 37.87 -14.11
N GLU A 728 -3.39 37.04 -14.41
CA GLU A 728 -3.64 35.80 -13.70
C GLU A 728 -2.50 34.81 -13.92
N THR A 729 -2.20 34.03 -12.88
CA THR A 729 -1.27 32.92 -12.95
C THR A 729 -1.94 31.73 -12.32
N LEU A 730 -2.16 30.69 -13.12
CA LEU A 730 -2.63 29.40 -12.61
C LEU A 730 -1.39 28.58 -12.24
N TYR A 731 -1.32 28.16 -10.99
CA TYR A 731 -0.16 27.47 -10.43
C TYR A 731 -0.29 25.96 -10.49
N ASP A 732 -1.51 25.45 -10.32
CA ASP A 732 -1.73 24.01 -10.18
C ASP A 732 -3.06 23.57 -10.81
N VAL A 733 -3.15 22.30 -11.19
CA VAL A 733 -4.30 21.69 -11.84
C VAL A 733 -4.46 20.25 -11.38
N GLN A 734 -5.70 19.88 -11.06
CA GLN A 734 -6.08 18.55 -10.65
C GLN A 734 -7.32 18.14 -11.45
N GLY A 735 -7.46 16.86 -11.76
CA GLY A 735 -8.70 16.31 -12.26
C GLY A 735 -8.99 14.93 -11.69
N TRP A 736 -10.26 14.55 -11.78
CA TRP A 736 -10.79 13.26 -11.32
C TRP A 736 -11.35 12.45 -12.50
N ALA A 737 -11.79 13.14 -13.54
CA ALA A 737 -12.34 12.54 -14.75
C ALA A 737 -12.15 13.50 -15.95
N SER A 738 -12.40 13.02 -17.16
CA SER A 738 -12.31 13.85 -18.39
C SER A 738 -13.25 15.06 -18.37
N ASN A 739 -14.30 14.99 -17.56
CA ASN A 739 -15.33 16.00 -17.37
C ASN A 739 -15.24 16.72 -16.01
N SER A 740 -14.25 16.44 -15.19
CA SER A 740 -14.14 17.05 -13.85
C SER A 740 -12.70 17.41 -13.56
N ILE A 741 -12.41 18.70 -13.70
CA ILE A 741 -11.05 19.26 -13.63
C ILE A 741 -11.13 20.61 -12.93
N ALA A 742 -10.17 20.89 -12.05
CA ALA A 742 -10.02 22.16 -11.36
C ALA A 742 -8.58 22.67 -11.48
N ALA A 743 -8.41 23.98 -11.57
CA ALA A 743 -7.13 24.65 -11.50
C ALA A 743 -7.20 25.82 -10.54
N ILE A 744 -6.10 26.08 -9.86
CA ILE A 744 -6.00 27.17 -8.89
C ILE A 744 -4.85 28.10 -9.20
N GLY A 745 -5.00 29.34 -8.78
CA GLY A 745 -3.90 30.28 -8.73
C GLY A 745 -4.36 31.63 -8.24
N GLY A 746 -3.89 32.68 -8.92
CA GLY A 746 -4.32 34.03 -8.61
C GLY A 746 -3.46 35.11 -9.23
N ARG A 747 -3.84 36.35 -8.94
CA ARG A 747 -3.21 37.53 -9.51
C ARG A 747 -1.89 37.86 -8.83
N ALA A 748 -0.83 37.99 -9.61
CA ALA A 748 0.51 38.29 -9.09
C ALA A 748 0.69 39.74 -8.63
N SER A 749 -0.25 40.64 -8.97
CA SER A 749 -0.19 42.08 -8.70
C SER A 749 -1.47 42.58 -8.05
N TYR A 750 -1.36 43.66 -7.26
CA TYR A 750 -2.48 44.22 -6.50
C TYR A 750 -3.66 44.65 -7.41
N PRO A 751 -4.93 44.39 -7.00
CA PRO A 751 -5.33 43.65 -5.80
C PRO A 751 -5.10 42.14 -5.96
N PHE A 752 -4.52 41.53 -4.93
CA PHE A 752 -4.33 40.07 -4.86
C PHE A 752 -5.68 39.38 -4.66
N HIS A 753 -5.87 38.24 -5.30
CA HIS A 753 -7.02 37.35 -5.08
C HIS A 753 -6.67 35.94 -5.57
N ALA A 754 -7.35 34.94 -5.02
CA ALA A 754 -7.31 33.59 -5.55
C ALA A 754 -8.23 33.49 -6.77
N THR A 755 -7.78 32.72 -7.75
CA THR A 755 -8.54 32.40 -8.96
C THR A 755 -8.69 30.89 -9.02
N VAL A 756 -9.92 30.42 -9.07
CA VAL A 756 -10.26 29.00 -9.28
C VAL A 756 -10.95 28.87 -10.61
N VAL A 757 -10.57 27.83 -11.35
CA VAL A 757 -11.12 27.52 -12.66
C VAL A 757 -11.56 26.06 -12.65
N GLY A 758 -12.85 25.80 -12.91
CA GLY A 758 -13.43 24.46 -12.92
C GLY A 758 -14.01 24.09 -14.27
N PHE A 759 -13.96 22.82 -14.62
CA PHE A 759 -14.61 22.21 -15.77
C PHE A 759 -15.65 21.21 -15.30
N ASP A 760 -16.89 21.37 -15.78
CA ASP A 760 -18.05 20.51 -15.45
C ASP A 760 -18.38 19.49 -16.55
N GLY A 761 -17.48 19.30 -17.52
CA GLY A 761 -17.68 18.44 -18.68
C GLY A 761 -18.20 19.17 -19.92
N THR A 762 -18.76 20.37 -19.74
CA THR A 762 -19.31 21.16 -20.83
C THR A 762 -18.72 22.56 -20.89
N THR A 763 -18.51 23.18 -19.74
CA THR A 763 -18.11 24.59 -19.63
C THR A 763 -16.98 24.77 -18.64
N TRP A 764 -16.05 25.66 -19.01
CA TRP A 764 -15.03 26.14 -18.10
C TRP A 764 -15.52 27.40 -17.41
N ARG A 765 -15.53 27.39 -16.09
CA ARG A 765 -15.98 28.52 -15.26
C ARG A 765 -14.86 28.97 -14.35
N SER A 766 -14.76 30.28 -14.16
CA SER A 766 -13.83 30.86 -13.19
C SER A 766 -14.57 31.56 -12.06
N ALA A 767 -13.96 31.57 -10.89
CA ALA A 767 -14.39 32.33 -9.73
C ALA A 767 -13.17 32.91 -9.03
N THR A 768 -13.34 34.07 -8.40
CA THR A 768 -12.30 34.70 -7.60
C THR A 768 -12.77 34.96 -6.18
N PHE A 769 -11.87 34.81 -5.22
CA PHE A 769 -12.18 35.03 -3.80
C PHE A 769 -10.94 35.39 -3.00
N GLY A 770 -11.19 35.95 -1.81
CA GLY A 770 -10.17 36.34 -0.85
C GLY A 770 -9.21 37.41 -1.38
N SER A 771 -8.29 37.85 -0.51
CA SER A 771 -7.14 38.68 -0.90
C SER A 771 -5.84 37.90 -0.78
N VAL A 772 -5.85 36.68 -1.34
CA VAL A 772 -4.84 35.65 -1.11
C VAL A 772 -4.25 35.17 -2.43
N ARG A 773 -3.18 34.37 -2.39
CA ARG A 773 -2.61 33.71 -3.58
C ARG A 773 -2.34 32.25 -3.25
N LEU A 774 -3.02 31.36 -3.96
CA LEU A 774 -2.88 29.92 -3.80
C LEU A 774 -1.92 29.38 -4.87
N ARG A 775 -1.19 28.34 -4.51
CA ARG A 775 -0.09 27.74 -5.29
C ARG A 775 -0.23 26.24 -5.48
N GLY A 776 -0.72 25.51 -4.47
CA GLY A 776 -0.95 24.08 -4.56
C GLY A 776 -2.46 23.79 -4.52
N LEU A 777 -2.86 22.75 -5.24
CA LEU A 777 -4.20 22.23 -5.30
C LEU A 777 -4.16 20.72 -5.16
N TRP A 778 -5.02 20.19 -4.30
CA TRP A 778 -5.29 18.77 -4.27
C TRP A 778 -6.73 18.54 -3.87
N GLY A 779 -7.34 17.46 -4.34
CA GLY A 779 -8.66 17.08 -3.86
C GLY A 779 -8.89 15.59 -4.00
N TYR A 780 -9.55 15.01 -3.00
CA TYR A 780 -9.94 13.60 -3.01
C TYR A 780 -11.05 13.37 -4.04
N ARG A 781 -12.05 14.25 -4.03
CA ARG A 781 -13.19 14.30 -4.97
C ARG A 781 -13.39 15.74 -5.46
N ASN A 782 -14.25 15.94 -6.45
CA ASN A 782 -14.53 17.28 -7.00
C ASN A 782 -15.32 18.22 -6.06
N ASN A 783 -15.79 17.70 -4.94
CA ASN A 783 -16.47 18.42 -3.86
C ASN A 783 -15.65 18.51 -2.57
N ASP A 784 -14.41 18.00 -2.57
CA ASP A 784 -13.48 18.08 -1.44
C ASP A 784 -12.08 18.43 -1.95
N LEU A 785 -11.81 19.75 -2.01
CA LEU A 785 -10.53 20.28 -2.50
C LEU A 785 -9.86 21.16 -1.47
N TRP A 786 -8.54 21.10 -1.45
CA TRP A 786 -7.67 21.89 -0.61
C TRP A 786 -6.76 22.74 -1.49
N GLY A 787 -6.81 24.05 -1.26
CA GLY A 787 -5.94 25.04 -1.88
C GLY A 787 -5.01 25.65 -0.84
N VAL A 788 -3.70 25.62 -1.10
CA VAL A 788 -2.69 26.16 -0.17
C VAL A 788 -1.87 27.25 -0.82
N GLY A 789 -1.32 28.18 -0.03
CA GLY A 789 -0.61 29.30 -0.62
C GLY A 789 0.23 30.15 0.32
N LEU A 790 0.48 31.38 -0.14
CA LEU A 790 1.40 32.31 0.51
C LEU A 790 0.86 32.80 1.85
N GLY A 791 1.75 33.02 2.81
CA GLY A 791 1.39 33.44 4.16
C GLY A 791 0.72 32.36 5.00
N GLY A 792 0.87 31.08 4.62
CA GLY A 792 0.26 29.96 5.32
C GLY A 792 -1.24 29.78 5.06
N GLN A 793 -1.76 30.38 3.98
CA GLN A 793 -3.18 30.29 3.64
C GLN A 793 -3.55 28.85 3.26
N ILE A 794 -4.63 28.34 3.86
CA ILE A 794 -5.31 27.09 3.46
C ILE A 794 -6.78 27.40 3.27
N TRP A 795 -7.33 26.94 2.15
CA TRP A 795 -8.73 27.07 1.79
C TRP A 795 -9.28 25.70 1.43
N HIS A 796 -10.46 25.38 1.94
CA HIS A 796 -11.16 24.13 1.72
C HIS A 796 -12.42 24.37 0.90
N TRP A 797 -12.65 23.57 -0.13
CA TRP A 797 -13.87 23.54 -0.90
C TRP A 797 -14.76 22.43 -0.36
N ASP A 798 -15.93 22.79 0.15
CA ASP A 798 -16.92 21.88 0.74
C ASP A 798 -17.97 21.35 -0.28
N GLY A 799 -17.72 21.54 -1.58
CA GLY A 799 -18.69 21.24 -2.63
C GLY A 799 -19.56 22.44 -3.03
N THR A 800 -19.64 23.46 -2.18
CA THR A 800 -20.50 24.63 -2.40
C THR A 800 -19.74 25.95 -2.35
N ARG A 801 -18.74 26.07 -1.47
CA ARG A 801 -17.97 27.29 -1.26
C ARG A 801 -16.55 26.99 -0.78
N TRP A 802 -15.69 27.98 -0.95
CA TRP A 802 -14.35 27.99 -0.38
C TRP A 802 -14.39 28.58 1.03
N VAL A 803 -13.84 27.86 2.00
CA VAL A 803 -13.77 28.21 3.42
C VAL A 803 -12.31 28.29 3.84
N GLU A 804 -11.93 29.39 4.47
CA GLU A 804 -10.58 29.53 5.02
C GLU A 804 -10.39 28.62 6.23
N SER A 805 -9.23 27.97 6.33
CA SER A 805 -8.81 27.14 7.46
C SER A 805 -7.51 27.68 8.05
N ASP A 806 -7.41 27.72 9.38
CA ASP A 806 -6.16 28.05 10.07
C ASP A 806 -5.17 26.89 9.87
N SER A 807 -4.01 27.18 9.27
CA SER A 807 -2.97 26.21 8.98
C SER A 807 -2.00 25.96 10.14
N GLY A 808 -2.04 26.80 11.18
CA GLY A 808 -1.09 26.83 12.28
C GLY A 808 0.27 27.44 11.94
N THR A 809 0.46 28.02 10.75
CA THR A 809 1.73 28.62 10.30
C THR A 809 1.49 29.86 9.44
N THR A 810 2.48 30.76 9.41
CA THR A 810 2.50 31.95 8.52
C THR A 810 3.49 31.80 7.37
N TYR A 811 4.21 30.68 7.31
CA TYR A 811 5.14 30.36 6.23
C TYR A 811 4.38 30.00 4.96
N ASP A 812 4.91 30.40 3.80
CA ASP A 812 4.34 30.04 2.51
C ASP A 812 4.23 28.51 2.37
N LEU A 813 3.04 28.04 1.96
CA LEU A 813 2.78 26.66 1.59
C LEU A 813 2.81 26.56 0.06
N TYR A 814 3.53 25.55 -0.46
CA TYR A 814 3.78 25.41 -1.89
C TYR A 814 3.04 24.23 -2.51
N ALA A 815 2.92 23.11 -1.78
CA ALA A 815 2.23 21.92 -2.25
C ALA A 815 1.33 21.34 -1.15
N VAL A 816 0.26 20.69 -1.58
CA VAL A 816 -0.69 19.96 -0.74
C VAL A 816 -1.01 18.64 -1.42
N HIS A 817 -1.09 17.57 -0.65
CA HIS A 817 -1.53 16.27 -1.14
C HIS A 817 -2.12 15.47 0.03
N GLY A 818 -3.04 14.57 -0.28
CA GLY A 818 -3.63 13.68 0.70
C GLY A 818 -3.84 12.28 0.15
N THR A 819 -4.28 11.38 1.01
CA THR A 819 -4.70 10.02 0.63
C THR A 819 -6.19 9.77 0.93
N GLY A 820 -6.89 10.81 1.40
CA GLY A 820 -8.31 10.80 1.74
C GLY A 820 -8.73 12.17 2.28
N SER A 821 -10.02 12.37 2.50
CA SER A 821 -10.61 13.64 2.96
C SER A 821 -10.10 14.11 4.33
N SER A 822 -9.73 13.17 5.20
CA SER A 822 -9.20 13.44 6.55
C SER A 822 -7.68 13.32 6.67
N ALA A 823 -7.01 12.87 5.60
CA ALA A 823 -5.57 12.57 5.58
C ALA A 823 -4.84 13.47 4.59
N VAL A 824 -4.80 14.78 4.89
CA VAL A 824 -4.24 15.81 4.01
C VAL A 824 -3.04 16.48 4.66
N ARG A 825 -1.99 16.73 3.87
CA ARG A 825 -0.76 17.38 4.33
C ARG A 825 -0.33 18.45 3.33
N ALA A 826 0.26 19.51 3.85
CA ALA A 826 0.84 20.57 3.05
C ALA A 826 2.26 20.88 3.51
N VAL A 827 3.15 21.17 2.54
CA VAL A 827 4.55 21.51 2.79
C VAL A 827 4.88 22.89 2.26
N GLY A 828 5.95 23.49 2.78
CA GLY A 828 6.28 24.85 2.43
C GLY A 828 7.68 25.34 2.80
N ALA A 829 7.80 26.65 2.88
CA ALA A 829 9.04 27.35 3.20
C ALA A 829 9.58 26.94 4.58
N GLY A 830 10.90 26.79 4.69
CA GLY A 830 11.57 26.50 5.95
C GLY A 830 11.45 25.04 6.42
N GLY A 831 11.23 24.08 5.51
CA GLY A 831 10.97 22.68 5.87
C GLY A 831 9.67 22.49 6.65
N ARG A 832 8.69 23.38 6.41
CA ARG A 832 7.42 23.37 7.12
C ARG A 832 6.54 22.25 6.59
N GLU A 833 5.87 21.56 7.52
CA GLU A 833 4.77 20.65 7.24
C GLU A 833 3.57 21.07 8.07
N THR A 834 2.37 21.00 7.52
CA THR A 834 1.15 21.07 8.29
C THR A 834 0.26 19.89 7.92
N THR A 835 -0.36 19.28 8.94
CA THR A 835 -1.15 18.05 8.81
C THR A 835 -2.57 18.30 9.24
N TYR A 836 -3.53 17.86 8.43
CA TYR A 836 -4.95 17.85 8.77
C TYR A 836 -5.32 16.56 9.50
N SER A 837 -6.08 16.69 10.60
CA SER A 837 -6.54 15.55 11.42
C SER A 837 -8.04 15.26 11.26
N GLY A 838 -8.67 15.74 10.18
CA GLY A 838 -10.13 15.64 9.96
C GLY A 838 -10.95 16.78 10.58
N PHE A 839 -10.35 17.62 11.43
CA PHE A 839 -11.05 18.77 12.04
C PHE A 839 -10.18 20.01 12.20
N ARG A 840 -8.85 19.86 12.28
CA ARG A 840 -7.92 20.99 12.37
C ARG A 840 -6.61 20.70 11.66
N TRP A 841 -5.90 21.76 11.29
CA TRP A 841 -4.52 21.68 10.84
C TRP A 841 -3.56 21.88 12.01
N THR A 842 -2.46 21.13 12.00
CA THR A 842 -1.39 21.25 12.97
C THR A 842 -0.07 21.43 12.23
N ALA A 843 0.53 22.61 12.40
CA ALA A 843 1.84 22.90 11.83
C ALA A 843 2.96 22.29 12.67
N SER A 844 3.92 21.68 11.99
CA SER A 844 5.16 21.14 12.52
C SER A 844 6.30 21.43 11.55
N SER A 845 7.49 20.89 11.79
CA SER A 845 8.58 20.89 10.80
C SER A 845 8.93 19.45 10.48
N VAL A 846 9.38 19.18 9.25
CA VAL A 846 9.86 17.83 8.89
C VAL A 846 11.08 17.40 9.70
N GLY A 847 11.74 18.30 10.43
CA GLY A 847 12.79 17.99 11.42
C GLY A 847 14.16 17.62 10.82
N VAL A 848 14.21 17.29 9.52
CA VAL A 848 15.42 16.85 8.83
C VAL A 848 16.04 17.89 7.89
N THR A 849 15.32 18.97 7.59
CA THR A 849 15.80 20.06 6.74
C THR A 849 15.09 21.37 7.05
N THR A 850 15.75 22.49 6.78
CA THR A 850 15.17 23.85 6.81
C THR A 850 14.99 24.43 5.40
N SER A 851 15.32 23.67 4.36
CA SER A 851 15.11 24.09 2.97
C SER A 851 13.62 24.20 2.64
N ALA A 852 13.25 25.10 1.73
CA ALA A 852 11.88 25.15 1.23
C ALA A 852 11.53 23.88 0.45
N LEU A 853 10.37 23.29 0.74
CA LEU A 853 9.83 22.13 0.04
C LEU A 853 8.77 22.60 -0.95
N TYR A 854 9.01 22.40 -2.24
CA TYR A 854 8.17 22.92 -3.32
C TYR A 854 7.14 21.90 -3.81
N GLY A 855 7.48 20.60 -3.80
CA GLY A 855 6.60 19.51 -4.22
C GLY A 855 6.39 18.51 -3.09
N TYR A 856 5.20 17.92 -3.04
CA TYR A 856 4.84 16.89 -2.07
C TYR A 856 3.87 15.89 -2.69
N TYR A 857 4.14 14.61 -2.46
CA TYR A 857 3.28 13.52 -2.91
C TYR A 857 3.19 12.45 -1.83
N ALA A 858 1.98 12.11 -1.44
CA ALA A 858 1.71 11.04 -0.49
C ALA A 858 1.15 9.83 -1.24
N ARG A 859 1.79 8.67 -1.09
CA ARG A 859 1.31 7.41 -1.64
C ARG A 859 0.39 6.69 -0.64
N SER A 860 0.66 6.86 0.64
CA SER A 860 -0.20 6.40 1.74
C SER A 860 -0.17 7.40 2.91
N ALA A 861 -0.93 7.12 3.97
CA ALA A 861 -0.89 7.90 5.20
C ALA A 861 0.49 7.87 5.91
N THR A 862 1.34 6.88 5.59
CA THR A 862 2.65 6.64 6.22
C THR A 862 3.82 6.80 5.26
N GLU A 863 3.59 6.80 3.95
CA GLU A 863 4.62 6.91 2.93
C GLU A 863 4.42 8.15 2.04
N ALA A 864 5.40 9.04 2.02
CA ALA A 864 5.36 10.25 1.22
C ALA A 864 6.76 10.74 0.83
N TRP A 865 6.82 11.59 -0.20
CA TRP A 865 8.03 12.27 -0.64
C TRP A 865 7.79 13.77 -0.70
N ALA A 866 8.80 14.54 -0.29
CA ALA A 866 8.85 15.97 -0.51
C ALA A 866 10.17 16.36 -1.14
N VAL A 867 10.10 17.30 -2.09
CA VAL A 867 11.27 17.77 -2.84
C VAL A 867 11.33 19.30 -2.80
N GLY A 868 12.53 19.87 -2.90
CA GLY A 868 12.67 21.29 -2.70
C GLY A 868 14.00 21.91 -3.11
N ALA A 869 14.31 23.02 -2.45
CA ALA A 869 15.46 23.87 -2.77
C ALA A 869 16.79 23.11 -2.67
N SER A 870 17.75 23.46 -3.53
CA SER A 870 19.11 22.90 -3.55
C SER A 870 19.15 21.36 -3.65
N GLY A 871 18.23 20.78 -4.42
CA GLY A 871 18.13 19.34 -4.62
C GLY A 871 17.65 18.57 -3.39
N THR A 872 17.05 19.22 -2.40
CA THR A 872 16.55 18.56 -1.18
C THR A 872 15.49 17.52 -1.55
N ILE A 873 15.67 16.28 -1.09
CA ILE A 873 14.70 15.18 -1.17
C ILE A 873 14.54 14.59 0.22
N VAL A 874 13.30 14.51 0.71
CA VAL A 874 12.95 13.89 1.98
C VAL A 874 11.88 12.83 1.75
N ARG A 875 12.00 11.70 2.44
CA ARG A 875 11.01 10.61 2.42
C ARG A 875 10.42 10.46 3.81
N ARG A 876 9.12 10.23 3.87
CA ARG A 876 8.40 9.86 5.08
C ARG A 876 8.18 8.36 5.09
N ASP A 877 8.51 7.75 6.23
CA ASP A 877 8.40 6.33 6.49
C ASP A 877 7.76 6.16 7.89
N GLY A 878 6.47 5.81 7.90
CA GLY A 878 5.66 5.81 9.12
C GLY A 878 5.40 7.23 9.64
N SER A 879 5.85 7.50 10.86
CA SER A 879 5.77 8.83 11.50
C SER A 879 7.03 9.67 11.30
N VAL A 880 8.09 9.09 10.71
CA VAL A 880 9.42 9.71 10.70
C VAL A 880 9.76 10.23 9.31
N TRP A 881 10.25 11.46 9.27
CA TRP A 881 10.88 12.02 8.09
C TRP A 881 12.36 11.66 8.08
N LYS A 882 12.86 11.27 6.91
CA LYS A 882 14.27 10.93 6.70
C LYS A 882 14.80 11.77 5.53
N LEU A 883 15.97 12.39 5.72
CA LEU A 883 16.65 13.09 4.65
C LEU A 883 17.27 12.05 3.71
N TYR A 884 16.88 12.09 2.44
CA TYR A 884 17.48 11.24 1.43
C TYR A 884 18.68 11.98 0.85
N ALA A 885 19.87 11.67 1.36
CA ALA A 885 21.14 12.20 0.87
C ALA A 885 22.01 11.03 0.38
N PRO A 886 22.68 11.16 -0.78
CA PRO A 886 22.78 12.37 -1.61
C PRO A 886 21.73 12.43 -2.73
N SER A 887 21.17 13.62 -2.96
CA SER A 887 20.46 13.91 -4.21
C SER A 887 21.46 14.01 -5.37
N PRO A 888 21.17 13.45 -6.55
CA PRO A 888 22.07 13.50 -7.71
C PRO A 888 22.18 14.90 -8.32
N THR A 889 21.46 15.88 -7.81
CA THR A 889 21.43 17.26 -8.29
C THR A 889 21.55 18.25 -7.13
N SER A 890 22.10 19.43 -7.43
CA SER A 890 22.04 20.60 -6.55
C SER A 890 21.02 21.64 -7.02
N TYR A 891 20.30 21.36 -8.11
CA TYR A 891 19.25 22.24 -8.63
C TYR A 891 17.97 22.12 -7.81
N ASP A 892 17.18 23.19 -7.75
CA ASP A 892 15.87 23.17 -7.10
C ASP A 892 14.95 22.16 -7.79
N LEU A 893 14.27 21.34 -6.99
CA LEU A 893 13.23 20.40 -7.42
C LEU A 893 11.86 20.97 -7.08
N TYR A 894 10.96 21.07 -8.06
CA TYR A 894 9.68 21.78 -7.94
C TYR A 894 8.48 20.88 -7.76
N SER A 895 8.50 19.67 -8.31
CA SER A 895 7.39 18.73 -8.23
C SER A 895 7.86 17.29 -8.13
N VAL A 896 7.05 16.46 -7.49
CA VAL A 896 7.26 15.02 -7.30
C VAL A 896 5.93 14.30 -7.49
N HIS A 897 5.93 13.19 -8.20
CA HIS A 897 4.73 12.38 -8.44
C HIS A 897 5.11 10.91 -8.58
N SER A 898 4.24 10.00 -8.14
CA SER A 898 4.47 8.55 -8.31
C SER A 898 3.64 7.97 -9.45
N ALA A 899 4.16 6.90 -10.06
CA ALA A 899 3.40 6.02 -10.92
C ALA A 899 3.84 4.58 -10.67
N GLY A 900 2.98 3.80 -10.02
CA GLY A 900 3.35 2.47 -9.50
C GLY A 900 4.56 2.58 -8.56
N ASN A 901 5.57 1.74 -8.80
CA ASN A 901 6.77 1.69 -7.99
C ASN A 901 7.82 2.74 -8.36
N VAL A 902 7.57 3.61 -9.35
CA VAL A 902 8.52 4.65 -9.76
C VAL A 902 8.07 6.03 -9.26
N ILE A 903 8.94 6.73 -8.56
CA ILE A 903 8.77 8.14 -8.20
C ILE A 903 9.54 9.01 -9.17
N PHE A 904 8.91 10.07 -9.66
CA PHE A 904 9.52 11.07 -10.53
C PHE A 904 9.67 12.39 -9.78
N ALA A 905 10.82 13.04 -9.89
CA ALA A 905 11.05 14.39 -9.37
C ALA A 905 11.63 15.28 -10.47
N VAL A 906 11.12 16.50 -10.60
CA VAL A 906 11.53 17.43 -11.67
C VAL A 906 11.97 18.78 -11.12
N GLY A 907 12.85 19.46 -11.84
CA GLY A 907 13.45 20.68 -11.34
C GLY A 907 14.09 21.59 -12.38
N ALA A 908 14.91 22.52 -11.89
CA ALA A 908 15.68 23.44 -12.71
C ALA A 908 16.74 22.72 -13.57
N GLY A 909 17.16 23.36 -14.65
CA GLY A 909 18.25 22.86 -15.51
C GLY A 909 17.91 21.62 -16.33
N GLY A 910 16.62 21.32 -16.54
CA GLY A 910 16.15 20.11 -17.22
C GLY A 910 16.23 18.85 -16.37
N THR A 911 16.34 19.01 -15.05
CA THR A 911 16.48 17.88 -14.13
C THR A 911 15.18 17.08 -14.09
N VAL A 912 15.29 15.78 -14.37
CA VAL A 912 14.24 14.78 -14.16
C VAL A 912 14.91 13.56 -13.53
N LEU A 913 14.49 13.22 -12.32
CA LEU A 913 15.00 12.11 -11.53
C LEU A 913 13.93 11.03 -11.38
N THR A 914 14.36 9.78 -11.32
CA THR A 914 13.53 8.60 -11.06
C THR A 914 14.06 7.86 -9.84
N TYR A 915 13.15 7.30 -9.04
CA TYR A 915 13.47 6.41 -7.94
C TYR A 915 12.56 5.19 -8.02
N ARG A 916 13.14 3.99 -8.11
CA ARG A 916 12.38 2.73 -8.01
C ARG A 916 12.30 2.32 -6.55
N VAL A 917 11.08 2.14 -6.07
CA VAL A 917 10.84 1.59 -4.73
C VAL A 917 11.11 0.08 -4.80
N PRO A 918 12.03 -0.45 -3.97
CA PRO A 918 12.32 -1.89 -3.88
C PRO A 918 11.09 -2.72 -3.49
#